data_AF-A0A9N9VK96-F1
#
_entry.id   AF-A0A9N9VK96-F1
#
_cell.length_a   1.000
_cell.length_b   1.000
_cell.length_c   1.000
_cell.angle_alpha   90.00
_cell.angle_beta   90.00
_cell.angle_gamma   90.00
#
_symmetry.space_group_name_H-M   'P 1'
#
loop_
_entity.id
_entity.type
_entity.pdbx_description
1 polymer ?
#
loop_
_entity_poly.entity_id
_entity_poly.type
_entity_poly.pdbx_seq_one_letter_code
_entity_poly.pdbx_strand_id
1 'polypeptide(L)'
;MLGMSDEALLTHHRETAAKSRSFENSGHWLFRAFFTGEQTLARFQHNDAVKAEVLTAMSDSYYARARHKLLGYAVRLREIALEMPQFREATVRVLELRKLAKIHSERLFRGGLEEPRNVTNMAAACFEEAAGLLAEEEGGRLRAASRALRFMGGDIGAIDCAFEISIDEIMERPVSMDSVTPHLFRFIDCENFCKKGALRILELPDLPESYYVAISYVWQGGLRADASPNLGPVMKIKNAVNADPISIDVLRIACNTALTLNCPLIWLDGVCIIQGNDNDKDWQIQNMFKVYSLCKTCLIIPGGLSRLVAIDEETRWVHRAWTLQEAIAPPSCHCLFAWPHGDCVLQTVSFAGVHEVEPGRAAISEMRSLLNITHKNCDILQGRPRDNLGKVKIRLLGNEIEDEDSVSLNALIGALDRKGREGMGNAVWRVALTRFSSRPVGFALSIMGIFGITLDPSRFAPDDKIGATVALMQAMIVEGQRPEWLGIMETLRPGQHLTMIPEFPQPDVDGRAAFGKPVWSSNWWIKDIPLGLRMDDAGYLHISASCLPIQSVRPKSGDVIFKNTDRQWALSLNKSPQIYAVRLGEKCLYTAIKFPPQVILDKYLILLAKRSKEEKFHCLGYASVEEEVISLENWENLTLVIR
;
A
#
# COMPACT_ATOMS: atom_id res chain seq x y z
N MET A 1 29.91 -2.37 44.23
CA MET A 1 28.59 -3.05 44.32
C MET A 1 28.59 -4.21 45.32
N LEU A 2 29.61 -5.08 45.39
CA LEU A 2 29.61 -6.24 46.31
C LEU A 2 29.43 -5.90 47.79
N GLY A 3 29.78 -4.69 48.24
CA GLY A 3 29.55 -4.19 49.61
C GLY A 3 28.28 -3.34 49.80
N MET A 4 27.38 -3.26 48.82
CA MET A 4 26.12 -2.52 48.98
C MET A 4 25.13 -3.34 49.80
N SER A 5 24.32 -2.68 50.64
CA SER A 5 23.14 -3.30 51.23
C SER A 5 22.11 -3.63 50.15
N ASP A 6 21.18 -4.52 50.46
CA ASP A 6 20.15 -4.96 49.51
C ASP A 6 19.24 -3.79 49.06
N GLU A 7 18.90 -2.89 49.97
CA GLU A 7 18.14 -1.66 49.67
C GLU A 7 18.93 -0.67 48.80
N ALA A 8 20.23 -0.53 49.05
CA ALA A 8 21.11 0.32 48.25
C ALA A 8 21.30 -0.24 46.84
N LEU A 9 21.40 -1.58 46.70
CA LEU A 9 21.51 -2.24 45.42
C LEU A 9 20.23 -2.07 44.59
N LEU A 10 19.06 -2.26 45.20
CA LEU A 10 17.77 -2.08 44.53
C LEU A 10 17.55 -0.61 44.11
N THR A 11 17.87 0.34 44.98
CA THR A 11 17.81 1.78 44.66
C THR A 11 18.73 2.13 43.50
N HIS A 12 19.96 1.61 43.52
CA HIS A 12 20.91 1.83 42.44
C HIS A 12 20.47 1.20 41.12
N HIS A 13 19.83 0.03 41.16
CA HIS A 13 19.20 -0.56 39.99
C HIS A 13 18.09 0.34 39.43
N ARG A 14 17.16 0.82 40.28
CA ARG A 14 16.08 1.74 39.86
C ARG A 14 16.63 3.01 39.19
N GLU A 15 17.64 3.63 39.77
CA GLU A 15 18.28 4.82 39.22
C GLU A 15 18.94 4.56 37.87
N THR A 16 19.68 3.45 37.76
CA THR A 16 20.36 3.10 36.51
C THR A 16 19.37 2.67 35.44
N ALA A 17 18.29 1.98 35.79
CA ALA A 17 17.17 1.67 34.90
C ALA A 17 16.47 2.94 34.42
N ALA A 18 16.16 3.88 35.31
CA ALA A 18 15.58 5.18 34.95
C ALA A 18 16.49 5.96 33.98
N LYS A 19 17.79 6.05 34.28
CA LYS A 19 18.78 6.69 33.39
C LYS A 19 18.88 5.97 32.05
N SER A 20 18.78 4.65 32.01
CA SER A 20 18.80 3.90 30.75
C SER A 20 17.61 4.25 29.85
N ARG A 21 16.44 4.54 30.43
CA ARG A 21 15.26 5.01 29.69
C ARG A 21 15.42 6.44 29.18
N SER A 22 16.04 7.32 29.96
CA SER A 22 16.24 8.72 29.55
C SER A 22 17.34 8.91 28.50
N PHE A 23 18.27 7.96 28.37
CA PHE A 23 19.40 8.05 27.45
C PHE A 23 19.43 6.85 26.49
N GLU A 24 18.44 6.75 25.60
CA GLU A 24 18.23 5.60 24.68
C GLU A 24 19.45 5.20 23.83
N ASN A 25 20.46 6.07 23.69
CA ASN A 25 21.68 5.83 22.92
C ASN A 25 22.96 5.66 23.78
N SER A 26 22.86 5.66 25.11
CA SER A 26 24.03 5.52 26.00
C SER A 26 24.25 4.06 26.41
N GLY A 27 25.12 3.37 25.68
CA GLY A 27 25.53 1.99 26.00
C GLY A 27 26.04 1.80 27.44
N HIS A 28 26.58 2.85 28.06
CA HIS A 28 27.07 2.83 29.45
C HIS A 28 25.95 2.65 30.48
N TRP A 29 24.86 3.42 30.38
CA TRP A 29 23.75 3.35 31.34
C TRP A 29 22.96 2.07 31.19
N LEU A 30 22.79 1.60 29.95
CA LEU A 30 22.28 0.27 29.66
C LEU A 30 23.16 -0.81 30.29
N PHE A 31 24.49 -0.65 30.21
CA PHE A 31 25.39 -1.63 30.79
C PHE A 31 25.21 -1.75 32.31
N ARG A 32 25.14 -0.60 33.00
CA ARG A 32 24.95 -0.52 34.46
C ARG A 32 23.59 -1.01 34.93
N ALA A 33 22.49 -0.64 34.25
CA ALA A 33 21.13 -1.04 34.63
C ALA A 33 20.97 -2.57 34.65
N PHE A 34 21.52 -3.25 33.66
CA PHE A 34 21.46 -4.71 33.60
C PHE A 34 22.39 -5.38 34.61
N PHE A 35 23.63 -4.91 34.76
CA PHE A 35 24.56 -5.56 35.70
C PHE A 35 24.10 -5.41 37.15
N THR A 36 23.53 -4.26 37.49
CA THR A 36 22.86 -4.07 38.78
C THR A 36 21.62 -4.95 38.90
N GLY A 37 20.85 -5.13 37.82
CA GLY A 37 19.70 -6.03 37.77
C GLY A 37 20.06 -7.49 38.04
N GLU A 38 21.07 -8.05 37.38
CA GLU A 38 21.58 -9.42 37.62
C GLU A 38 21.99 -9.64 39.08
N GLN A 39 22.73 -8.67 39.64
CA GLN A 39 23.14 -8.75 41.04
C GLN A 39 21.95 -8.66 42.00
N THR A 40 20.94 -7.85 41.63
CA THR A 40 19.70 -7.75 42.41
C THR A 40 18.92 -9.06 42.33
N LEU A 41 18.77 -9.68 41.16
CA LEU A 41 18.10 -10.97 41.02
C LEU A 41 18.76 -12.10 41.80
N ALA A 42 20.10 -12.15 41.78
CA ALA A 42 20.85 -13.14 42.54
C ALA A 42 20.64 -13.00 44.06
N ARG A 43 20.47 -11.78 44.57
CA ARG A 43 20.27 -11.53 46.01
C ARG A 43 18.81 -11.65 46.45
N PHE A 44 17.87 -11.25 45.60
CA PHE A 44 16.44 -11.26 45.89
C PHE A 44 15.74 -12.51 45.34
N GLN A 45 16.44 -13.65 45.31
CA GLN A 45 15.95 -14.91 44.73
C GLN A 45 14.69 -15.50 45.40
N HIS A 46 14.22 -14.94 46.53
CA HIS A 46 13.00 -15.36 47.22
C HIS A 46 11.94 -14.24 47.35
N ASN A 47 12.15 -13.08 46.72
CA ASN A 47 11.21 -11.96 46.77
C ASN A 47 10.60 -11.72 45.37
N ASP A 48 9.42 -12.28 45.13
CA ASP A 48 8.78 -12.29 43.81
C ASP A 48 8.40 -10.89 43.32
N ALA A 49 8.06 -9.98 44.22
CA ALA A 49 7.73 -8.59 43.86
C ALA A 49 8.97 -7.85 43.35
N VAL A 50 10.11 -7.96 44.05
CA VAL A 50 11.37 -7.34 43.64
C VAL A 50 11.89 -7.98 42.34
N LYS A 51 11.77 -9.31 42.20
CA LYS A 51 12.10 -9.98 40.94
C LYS A 51 11.28 -9.46 39.77
N ALA A 52 9.95 -9.36 39.94
CA ALA A 52 9.08 -8.88 38.88
C ALA A 52 9.42 -7.44 38.48
N GLU A 53 9.70 -6.56 39.45
CA GLU A 53 10.13 -5.18 39.20
C GLU A 53 11.45 -5.12 38.43
N VAL A 54 12.48 -5.81 38.93
CA VAL A 54 13.82 -5.83 38.31
C VAL A 54 13.76 -6.44 36.91
N LEU A 55 12.98 -7.50 36.70
CA LEU A 55 12.84 -8.14 35.39
C LEU A 55 12.04 -7.30 34.41
N THR A 56 11.05 -6.54 34.88
CA THR A 56 10.34 -5.55 34.05
C THR A 56 11.30 -4.45 33.62
N ALA A 57 12.06 -3.87 34.55
CA ALA A 57 13.06 -2.85 34.24
C ALA A 57 14.18 -3.37 33.34
N MET A 58 14.63 -4.61 33.54
CA MET A 58 15.59 -5.27 32.66
C MET A 58 15.01 -5.57 31.28
N SER A 59 13.70 -5.86 31.16
CA SER A 59 13.02 -6.01 29.87
C SER A 59 12.93 -4.69 29.10
N ASP A 60 12.61 -3.59 29.77
CA ASP A 60 12.64 -2.25 29.16
C ASP A 60 14.06 -1.89 28.68
N SER A 61 15.06 -2.09 29.54
CA SER A 61 16.46 -1.87 29.19
C SER A 61 16.96 -2.87 28.14
N TYR A 62 16.39 -4.08 28.06
CA TYR A 62 16.73 -5.13 27.12
C TYR A 62 16.51 -4.66 25.68
N TYR A 63 15.39 -3.99 25.39
CA TYR A 63 15.10 -3.48 24.04
C TYR A 63 16.12 -2.45 23.56
N ALA A 64 16.56 -1.57 24.45
CA ALA A 64 17.61 -0.60 24.17
C ALA A 64 19.01 -1.26 24.10
N ARG A 65 19.28 -2.32 24.86
CA ARG A 65 20.57 -3.03 24.92
C ARG A 65 20.75 -4.07 23.80
N ALA A 66 19.65 -4.64 23.32
CA ALA A 66 19.59 -5.48 22.12
C ALA A 66 19.81 -4.64 20.83
N ARG A 67 19.81 -3.30 20.89
CA ARG A 67 20.43 -2.47 19.85
C ARG A 67 21.98 -2.37 19.93
N HIS A 68 22.60 -2.65 21.08
CA HIS A 68 24.01 -2.33 21.40
C HIS A 68 25.00 -3.52 21.50
N LYS A 69 24.96 -4.48 20.56
CA LYS A 69 25.99 -5.52 20.29
C LYS A 69 26.28 -6.67 21.30
N LEU A 70 25.52 -6.91 22.39
CA LEU A 70 25.81 -8.03 23.31
C LEU A 70 24.84 -9.23 23.20
N LEU A 71 25.11 -10.17 22.30
CA LEU A 71 24.26 -11.34 21.97
C LEU A 71 24.10 -12.35 23.13
N GLY A 72 25.18 -12.63 23.87
CA GLY A 72 25.18 -13.67 24.91
C GLY A 72 24.25 -13.40 26.10
N TYR A 73 23.96 -12.14 26.40
CA TYR A 73 23.02 -11.78 27.48
C TYR A 73 21.57 -11.74 27.01
N ALA A 74 21.33 -11.58 25.71
CA ALA A 74 19.97 -11.57 25.16
C ALA A 74 19.35 -12.98 25.11
N VAL A 75 20.18 -14.00 24.86
CA VAL A 75 19.77 -15.42 24.95
C VAL A 75 19.32 -15.77 26.36
N ARG A 76 20.14 -15.44 27.35
CA ARG A 76 19.86 -15.73 28.77
C ARG A 76 18.63 -14.97 29.29
N LEU A 77 18.38 -13.76 28.81
CA LEU A 77 17.17 -13.00 29.14
C LEU A 77 15.92 -13.48 28.39
N ARG A 78 16.04 -14.03 27.17
CA ARG A 78 14.93 -14.73 26.51
C ARG A 78 14.53 -15.95 27.35
N GLU A 79 15.50 -16.74 27.80
CA GLU A 79 15.24 -17.89 28.69
C GLU A 79 14.52 -17.43 29.98
N ILE A 80 15.00 -16.37 30.63
CA ILE A 80 14.38 -15.83 31.85
C ILE A 80 12.97 -15.26 31.59
N ALA A 81 12.76 -14.51 30.49
CA ALA A 81 11.46 -13.94 30.14
C ALA A 81 10.44 -15.03 29.79
N LEU A 82 10.87 -16.12 29.13
CA LEU A 82 10.02 -17.27 28.82
C LEU A 82 9.64 -18.09 30.06
N GLU A 83 10.42 -18.02 31.15
CA GLU A 83 10.16 -18.73 32.40
C GLU A 83 9.26 -17.96 33.40
N MET A 84 9.03 -16.65 33.21
CA MET A 84 8.27 -15.88 34.21
C MET A 84 6.75 -16.09 34.15
N PRO A 85 6.06 -16.18 35.31
CA PRO A 85 4.60 -16.34 35.37
C PRO A 85 3.80 -15.27 34.61
N GLN A 86 4.26 -14.01 34.58
CA GLN A 86 3.56 -12.92 33.88
C GLN A 86 3.62 -13.00 32.34
N PHE A 87 4.51 -13.82 31.77
CA PHE A 87 4.63 -14.04 30.33
C PHE A 87 3.99 -15.38 29.89
N ARG A 88 3.28 -16.06 30.78
CA ARG A 88 2.54 -17.30 30.45
C ARG A 88 1.38 -17.08 29.50
N GLU A 89 0.86 -15.86 29.43
CA GLU A 89 -0.19 -15.53 28.48
C GLU A 89 0.38 -15.55 27.05
N ALA A 90 -0.16 -16.43 26.22
CA ALA A 90 0.34 -16.70 24.87
C ALA A 90 0.49 -15.42 24.02
N THR A 91 -0.46 -14.49 24.15
CA THR A 91 -0.46 -13.21 23.44
C THR A 91 0.78 -12.35 23.76
N VAL A 92 1.13 -12.24 25.04
CA VAL A 92 2.31 -11.46 25.47
C VAL A 92 3.58 -12.13 24.97
N ARG A 93 3.67 -13.46 25.10
CA ARG A 93 4.83 -14.24 24.62
C ARG A 93 5.05 -14.09 23.11
N VAL A 94 4.00 -14.15 22.30
CA VAL A 94 4.08 -13.92 20.85
C VAL A 94 4.62 -12.52 20.55
N LEU A 95 4.11 -11.49 21.22
CA LEU A 95 4.54 -10.12 21.00
C LEU A 95 6.04 -9.94 21.28
N GLU A 96 6.52 -10.50 22.39
CA GLU A 96 7.94 -10.44 22.76
C GLU A 96 8.82 -11.20 21.75
N LEU A 97 8.45 -12.45 21.40
CA LEU A 97 9.19 -13.25 20.41
C LEU A 97 9.30 -12.56 19.04
N ARG A 98 8.24 -11.87 18.59
CA ARG A 98 8.27 -11.07 17.36
C ARG A 98 9.24 -9.90 17.46
N LYS A 99 9.24 -9.17 18.57
CA LYS A 99 10.18 -8.07 18.78
C LYS A 99 11.63 -8.58 18.80
N LEU A 100 11.87 -9.71 19.48
CA LEU A 100 13.18 -10.38 19.51
C LEU A 100 13.66 -10.72 18.10
N ALA A 101 12.82 -11.40 17.31
CA ALA A 101 13.13 -11.79 15.95
C ALA A 101 13.50 -10.57 15.08
N LYS A 102 12.73 -9.47 15.19
CA LYS A 102 12.99 -8.22 14.48
C LYS A 102 14.34 -7.60 14.86
N ILE A 103 14.69 -7.58 16.15
CA ILE A 103 15.97 -7.02 16.59
C ILE A 103 17.14 -7.85 16.07
N HIS A 104 17.01 -9.18 16.11
CA HIS A 104 18.02 -10.08 15.55
C HIS A 104 18.15 -9.88 14.03
N SER A 105 17.05 -9.82 13.28
CA SER A 105 17.12 -9.61 11.83
C SER A 105 17.72 -8.25 11.47
N GLU A 106 17.34 -7.15 12.12
CA GLU A 106 17.92 -5.82 11.87
C GLU A 106 19.44 -5.75 12.14
N ARG A 107 19.96 -6.57 13.07
CA ARG A 107 21.39 -6.62 13.39
C ARG A 107 22.25 -7.27 12.31
N LEU A 108 21.71 -8.27 11.60
CA LEU A 108 22.40 -8.93 10.48
C LEU A 108 22.99 -7.90 9.51
N PHE A 109 22.24 -6.83 9.29
CA PHE A 109 22.52 -5.83 8.26
C PHE A 109 23.44 -4.69 8.70
N ARG A 110 23.71 -4.53 10.01
CA ARG A 110 24.62 -3.50 10.52
C ARG A 110 26.10 -3.93 10.54
N GLY A 111 26.45 -5.06 9.92
CA GLY A 111 27.83 -5.49 9.66
C GLY A 111 28.72 -5.67 10.90
N GLY A 112 28.13 -5.89 12.08
CA GLY A 112 28.82 -5.72 13.36
C GLY A 112 29.21 -7.00 14.12
N LEU A 113 29.01 -8.19 13.56
CA LEU A 113 29.28 -9.46 14.25
C LEU A 113 30.04 -10.44 13.35
N GLU A 114 30.97 -11.17 13.96
CA GLU A 114 31.81 -12.18 13.29
C GLU A 114 31.03 -13.43 12.83
N GLU A 115 29.75 -13.60 13.20
CA GLU A 115 28.95 -14.77 12.78
C GLU A 115 27.49 -14.42 12.38
N PRO A 116 27.25 -13.95 11.15
CA PRO A 116 25.92 -13.68 10.57
C PRO A 116 24.92 -14.83 10.75
N ARG A 117 25.41 -16.09 10.68
CA ARG A 117 24.60 -17.31 10.76
C ARG A 117 23.92 -17.52 12.12
N ASN A 118 24.58 -17.15 13.22
CA ASN A 118 23.98 -17.33 14.55
C ASN A 118 22.83 -16.36 14.77
N VAL A 119 22.93 -15.15 14.21
CA VAL A 119 21.92 -14.10 14.37
C VAL A 119 20.64 -14.45 13.59
N THR A 120 20.78 -14.94 12.36
CA THR A 120 19.63 -15.40 11.55
C THR A 120 18.95 -16.61 12.18
N ASN A 121 19.72 -17.58 12.67
CA ASN A 121 19.18 -18.77 13.34
C ASN A 121 18.40 -18.42 14.60
N MET A 122 18.88 -17.45 15.40
CA MET A 122 18.16 -16.97 16.58
C MET A 122 16.85 -16.27 16.21
N ALA A 123 16.87 -15.41 15.18
CA ALA A 123 15.66 -14.73 14.70
C ALA A 123 14.62 -15.75 14.21
N ALA A 124 15.05 -16.72 13.40
CA ALA A 124 14.22 -17.79 12.88
C ALA A 124 13.60 -18.63 14.00
N ALA A 125 14.41 -19.04 15.00
CA ALA A 125 13.92 -19.79 16.15
C ALA A 125 12.85 -19.04 16.95
N CYS A 126 12.97 -17.72 17.09
CA CYS A 126 11.95 -16.90 17.76
C CYS A 126 10.62 -16.90 16.99
N PHE A 127 10.67 -16.83 15.65
CA PHE A 127 9.46 -16.91 14.83
C PHE A 127 8.83 -18.30 14.81
N GLU A 128 9.62 -19.38 14.76
CA GLU A 128 9.07 -20.75 14.85
C GLU A 128 8.33 -20.97 16.18
N GLU A 129 8.92 -20.50 17.28
CA GLU A 129 8.28 -20.63 18.59
C GLU A 129 7.00 -19.80 18.67
N ALA A 130 7.02 -18.57 18.17
CA ALA A 130 5.83 -17.72 18.12
C ALA A 130 4.74 -18.34 17.23
N ALA A 131 5.13 -18.98 16.13
CA ALA A 131 4.21 -19.64 15.21
C ALA A 131 3.46 -20.80 15.89
N GLY A 132 4.12 -21.56 16.76
CA GLY A 132 3.51 -22.65 17.53
C GLY A 132 2.44 -22.20 18.54
N LEU A 133 2.32 -20.89 18.79
CA LEU A 133 1.38 -20.30 19.74
C LEU A 133 0.19 -19.59 19.06
N LEU A 134 0.17 -19.56 17.73
CA LEU A 134 -0.80 -18.79 16.94
C LEU A 134 -1.73 -19.69 16.13
N ALA A 135 -2.83 -19.10 15.63
CA ALA A 135 -3.71 -19.75 14.66
C ALA A 135 -2.98 -20.02 13.34
N GLU A 136 -3.46 -20.99 12.56
CA GLU A 136 -2.70 -21.55 11.43
C GLU A 136 -2.28 -20.52 10.38
N GLU A 137 -3.13 -19.55 10.02
CA GLU A 137 -2.78 -18.50 9.05
C GLU A 137 -1.69 -17.55 9.57
N GLU A 138 -1.74 -17.18 10.85
CA GLU A 138 -0.73 -16.28 11.43
C GLU A 138 0.55 -17.02 11.78
N GLY A 139 0.45 -18.27 12.21
CA GLY A 139 1.56 -19.18 12.42
C GLY A 139 2.29 -19.51 11.12
N GLY A 140 1.55 -19.80 10.04
CA GLY A 140 2.09 -20.04 8.70
C GLY A 140 2.97 -18.89 8.20
N ARG A 141 2.49 -17.65 8.33
CA ARG A 141 3.28 -16.43 8.01
C ARG A 141 4.58 -16.33 8.79
N LEU A 142 4.58 -16.63 10.09
CA LEU A 142 5.79 -16.61 10.90
C LEU A 142 6.76 -17.75 10.52
N ARG A 143 6.25 -18.94 10.18
CA ARG A 143 7.06 -20.05 9.64
C ARG A 143 7.71 -19.67 8.31
N ALA A 144 6.98 -19.03 7.41
CA ALA A 144 7.56 -18.51 6.15
C ALA A 144 8.65 -17.46 6.41
N ALA A 145 8.43 -16.53 7.34
CA ALA A 145 9.44 -15.55 7.74
C ALA A 145 10.70 -16.20 8.34
N SER A 146 10.53 -17.25 9.17
CA SER A 146 11.62 -18.08 9.70
C SER A 146 12.43 -18.74 8.58
N ARG A 147 11.77 -19.38 7.61
CA ARG A 147 12.42 -19.99 6.44
C ARG A 147 13.21 -18.96 5.64
N ALA A 148 12.65 -17.78 5.39
CA ALA A 148 13.35 -16.68 4.71
C ALA A 148 14.58 -16.20 5.48
N LEU A 149 14.52 -16.12 6.81
CA LEU A 149 15.68 -15.79 7.65
C LEU A 149 16.78 -16.83 7.59
N ARG A 150 16.43 -18.12 7.66
CA ARG A 150 17.39 -19.23 7.50
C ARG A 150 18.04 -19.18 6.11
N PHE A 151 17.23 -18.94 5.09
CA PHE A 151 17.69 -18.77 3.71
C PHE A 151 18.73 -17.64 3.60
N MET A 152 18.45 -16.46 4.15
CA MET A 152 19.45 -15.36 4.26
C MET A 152 20.69 -15.74 5.07
N GLY A 153 20.54 -16.62 6.05
CA GLY A 153 21.64 -17.19 6.84
C GLY A 153 22.54 -18.15 6.06
N GLY A 154 22.23 -18.43 4.79
CA GLY A 154 22.99 -19.34 3.93
C GLY A 154 22.46 -20.79 3.97
N ASP A 155 21.33 -21.05 4.61
CA ASP A 155 20.63 -22.33 4.51
C ASP A 155 19.78 -22.37 3.23
N ILE A 156 20.43 -22.69 2.11
CA ILE A 156 19.81 -22.71 0.78
C ILE A 156 18.62 -23.69 0.73
N GLY A 157 18.60 -24.72 1.58
CA GLY A 157 17.51 -25.71 1.66
C GLY A 157 16.35 -25.30 2.57
N ALA A 158 16.36 -24.11 3.15
CA ALA A 158 15.27 -23.63 4.01
C ALA A 158 13.99 -23.31 3.24
N ILE A 159 14.09 -23.08 1.92
CA ILE A 159 12.97 -22.82 1.02
C ILE A 159 13.07 -23.78 -0.15
N ASP A 160 11.93 -24.36 -0.55
CA ASP A 160 11.87 -25.32 -1.64
C ASP A 160 12.15 -24.62 -2.97
N CYS A 161 12.98 -25.24 -3.80
CA CYS A 161 13.30 -24.75 -5.14
C CYS A 161 12.40 -25.43 -6.17
N ALA A 162 11.57 -24.66 -6.88
CA ALA A 162 10.72 -25.18 -7.94
C ALA A 162 11.53 -25.51 -9.19
N PHE A 163 12.40 -24.59 -9.59
CA PHE A 163 13.36 -24.80 -10.68
C PHE A 163 14.48 -23.75 -10.66
N GLU A 164 15.54 -24.04 -11.40
CA GLU A 164 16.64 -23.13 -11.68
C GLU A 164 17.04 -23.23 -13.15
N ILE A 165 17.14 -22.09 -13.83
CA ILE A 165 17.49 -21.99 -15.26
C ILE A 165 18.58 -20.93 -15.43
N SER A 166 19.61 -21.20 -16.24
CA SER A 166 20.69 -20.23 -16.49
C SER A 166 20.18 -19.01 -17.27
N ILE A 167 20.87 -17.86 -17.14
CA ILE A 167 20.56 -16.66 -17.92
C ILE A 167 20.67 -16.94 -19.43
N ASP A 168 21.64 -17.73 -19.86
CA ASP A 168 21.81 -18.11 -21.28
C ASP A 168 20.56 -18.81 -21.83
N GLU A 169 20.00 -19.72 -21.05
CA GLU A 169 18.84 -20.51 -21.47
C GLU A 169 17.54 -19.69 -21.48
N ILE A 170 17.31 -18.79 -20.51
CA ILE A 170 16.11 -17.93 -20.48
C ILE A 170 16.13 -16.85 -21.57
N MET A 171 17.28 -16.56 -22.16
CA MET A 171 17.39 -15.68 -23.34
C MET A 171 16.99 -16.41 -24.64
N GLU A 172 17.26 -17.71 -24.72
CA GLU A 172 16.97 -18.51 -25.92
C GLU A 172 15.52 -18.97 -26.01
N ARG A 173 14.89 -19.27 -24.87
CA ARG A 173 13.52 -19.77 -24.80
C ARG A 173 12.67 -19.09 -23.73
N PRO A 174 11.35 -18.93 -23.97
CA PRO A 174 10.45 -18.42 -22.93
C PRO A 174 10.48 -19.29 -21.68
N VAL A 175 10.56 -18.65 -20.51
CA VAL A 175 10.48 -19.32 -19.20
C VAL A 175 9.10 -19.95 -19.04
N SER A 176 9.06 -21.24 -18.72
CA SER A 176 7.83 -22.00 -18.52
C SER A 176 7.61 -22.28 -17.03
N MET A 177 6.40 -22.04 -16.55
CA MET A 177 5.97 -22.30 -15.18
C MET A 177 5.12 -23.59 -15.07
N ASP A 178 5.13 -24.44 -16.11
CA ASP A 178 4.19 -25.56 -16.24
C ASP A 178 4.47 -26.69 -15.23
N SER A 179 5.71 -26.81 -14.75
CA SER A 179 6.15 -27.83 -13.78
C SER A 179 6.03 -27.41 -12.32
N VAL A 180 5.44 -26.24 -12.07
CA VAL A 180 5.44 -25.57 -10.77
C VAL A 180 4.13 -25.83 -10.03
N THR A 181 4.16 -25.94 -8.70
CA THR A 181 3.00 -26.34 -7.90
C THR A 181 1.99 -25.19 -7.80
N PRO A 182 0.73 -25.34 -8.26
CA PRO A 182 -0.30 -24.30 -8.12
C PRO A 182 -0.59 -23.93 -6.66
N HIS A 183 -1.13 -22.73 -6.43
CA HIS A 183 -1.59 -22.24 -5.12
C HIS A 183 -0.48 -22.12 -4.06
N LEU A 184 0.75 -21.85 -4.50
CA LEU A 184 1.87 -21.46 -3.64
C LEU A 184 2.35 -20.06 -4.00
N PHE A 185 2.98 -19.40 -3.01
CA PHE A 185 3.70 -18.16 -3.25
C PHE A 185 5.08 -18.48 -3.82
N ARG A 186 5.50 -17.69 -4.81
CA ARG A 186 6.74 -17.91 -5.55
C ARG A 186 7.58 -16.65 -5.56
N PHE A 187 8.89 -16.83 -5.49
CA PHE A 187 9.83 -15.73 -5.41
C PHE A 187 11.08 -16.00 -6.24
N ILE A 188 11.65 -14.92 -6.79
CA ILE A 188 12.96 -14.94 -7.43
C ILE A 188 14.03 -14.84 -6.34
N ASP A 189 15.02 -15.73 -6.38
CA ASP A 189 16.24 -15.66 -5.57
C ASP A 189 17.18 -14.57 -6.12
N CYS A 190 17.23 -13.43 -5.42
CA CYS A 190 18.02 -12.28 -5.87
C CYS A 190 19.52 -12.57 -5.88
N GLU A 191 20.03 -13.34 -4.92
CA GLU A 191 21.45 -13.63 -4.85
C GLU A 191 21.89 -14.59 -5.96
N ASN A 192 21.08 -15.61 -6.25
CA ASN A 192 21.34 -16.54 -7.35
C ASN A 192 21.28 -15.83 -8.70
N PHE A 193 20.31 -14.95 -8.90
CA PHE A 193 20.20 -14.17 -10.13
C PHE A 193 21.41 -13.25 -10.33
N CYS A 194 21.81 -12.49 -9.30
CA CYS A 194 22.89 -11.51 -9.42
C CYS A 194 24.30 -12.12 -9.43
N LYS A 195 24.56 -13.16 -8.63
CA LYS A 195 25.92 -13.69 -8.42
C LYS A 195 26.22 -14.96 -9.21
N LYS A 196 25.22 -15.82 -9.42
CA LYS A 196 25.38 -17.12 -10.09
C LYS A 196 24.87 -17.13 -11.52
N GLY A 197 24.16 -16.08 -11.94
CA GLY A 197 23.69 -15.93 -13.32
C GLY A 197 22.60 -16.93 -13.69
N ALA A 198 21.70 -17.25 -12.75
CA ALA A 198 20.59 -18.16 -12.98
C ALA A 198 19.30 -17.69 -12.30
N LEU A 199 18.19 -17.79 -13.03
CA LEU A 199 16.85 -17.58 -12.52
C LEU A 199 16.44 -18.81 -11.70
N ARG A 200 16.44 -18.66 -10.38
CA ARG A 200 15.94 -19.67 -9.43
C ARG A 200 14.63 -19.20 -8.83
N ILE A 201 13.61 -20.05 -8.93
CA ILE A 201 12.28 -19.81 -8.36
C ILE A 201 12.09 -20.66 -7.11
N LEU A 202 11.72 -19.98 -6.02
CA LEU A 202 11.52 -20.57 -4.70
C LEU A 202 10.04 -20.58 -4.34
N GLU A 203 9.56 -21.65 -3.69
CA GLU A 203 8.16 -21.86 -3.31
C GLU A 203 7.95 -21.81 -1.79
N LEU A 204 6.88 -21.14 -1.37
CA LEU A 204 6.45 -21.06 0.02
C LEU A 204 4.92 -21.21 0.11
N PRO A 205 4.41 -21.92 1.14
CA PRO A 205 2.97 -22.01 1.39
C PRO A 205 2.36 -20.70 1.90
N ASP A 206 3.17 -19.86 2.56
CA ASP A 206 2.77 -18.60 3.17
C ASP A 206 3.73 -17.46 2.80
N LEU A 207 3.27 -16.22 2.93
CA LEU A 207 4.07 -15.03 2.64
C LEU A 207 5.10 -14.75 3.75
N PRO A 208 6.41 -14.62 3.42
CA PRO A 208 7.44 -14.29 4.39
C PRO A 208 7.44 -12.79 4.69
N GLU A 209 6.57 -12.35 5.60
CA GLU A 209 6.34 -10.93 5.91
C GLU A 209 7.65 -10.13 6.10
N SER A 210 7.79 -9.02 5.36
CA SER A 210 8.95 -8.12 5.37
C SER A 210 10.29 -8.70 4.87
N TYR A 211 10.32 -9.89 4.26
CA TYR A 211 11.55 -10.51 3.72
C TYR A 211 11.55 -10.66 2.19
N TYR A 212 10.70 -9.89 1.51
CA TYR A 212 10.69 -9.79 0.05
C TYR A 212 10.30 -8.39 -0.40
N VAL A 213 10.67 -8.07 -1.64
CA VAL A 213 10.21 -6.89 -2.36
C VAL A 213 9.17 -7.32 -3.39
N ALA A 214 8.05 -6.61 -3.48
CA ALA A 214 7.10 -6.77 -4.58
C ALA A 214 7.41 -5.76 -5.68
N ILE A 215 7.38 -6.18 -6.95
CA ILE A 215 7.58 -5.27 -8.09
C ILE A 215 6.23 -4.74 -8.57
N SER A 216 6.19 -3.43 -8.85
CA SER A 216 5.08 -2.76 -9.52
C SER A 216 5.58 -2.18 -10.84
N TYR A 217 4.88 -2.46 -11.93
CA TYR A 217 5.29 -2.02 -13.26
C TYR A 217 4.11 -2.01 -14.24
N VAL A 218 4.35 -1.55 -15.46
CA VAL A 218 3.40 -1.65 -16.57
C VAL A 218 3.77 -2.84 -17.46
N TRP A 219 2.81 -3.72 -17.74
CA TRP A 219 3.05 -4.90 -18.59
C TRP A 219 3.41 -4.53 -20.03
N GLN A 220 2.94 -3.37 -20.49
CA GLN A 220 3.30 -2.77 -21.78
C GLN A 220 3.81 -1.36 -21.50
N GLY A 221 5.13 -1.20 -21.47
CA GLY A 221 5.82 0.01 -21.06
C GLY A 221 5.90 1.10 -22.12
N GLY A 222 5.22 0.92 -23.26
CA GLY A 222 5.27 1.88 -24.35
C GLY A 222 6.70 2.12 -24.80
N LEU A 223 7.36 1.11 -25.38
CA LEU A 223 8.46 1.39 -26.30
C LEU A 223 7.88 2.31 -27.36
N ARG A 224 8.26 3.60 -27.37
CA ARG A 224 7.84 4.49 -28.45
C ARG A 224 8.30 3.83 -29.76
N ALA A 225 7.42 3.76 -30.75
CA ALA A 225 7.69 3.05 -32.02
C ALA A 225 8.92 3.60 -32.77
N ASP A 226 9.38 4.80 -32.43
CA ASP A 226 10.58 5.48 -32.94
C ASP A 226 11.86 5.20 -32.13
N ALA A 227 11.74 4.75 -30.88
CA ALA A 227 12.85 4.31 -30.07
C ALA A 227 13.10 2.84 -30.34
N SER A 228 13.83 2.49 -31.40
CA SER A 228 14.50 1.19 -31.47
C SER A 228 15.54 1.16 -30.36
N PRO A 229 15.37 0.43 -29.25
CA PRO A 229 16.49 0.25 -28.35
C PRO A 229 17.24 -0.98 -28.87
N ASN A 230 18.56 -0.96 -28.82
CA ASN A 230 19.28 -2.18 -28.48
C ASN A 230 18.78 -2.59 -27.09
N LEU A 231 17.59 -3.20 -27.02
CA LEU A 231 17.13 -3.94 -25.87
C LEU A 231 18.23 -4.98 -25.70
N GLY A 232 19.00 -4.85 -24.63
CA GLY A 232 20.06 -5.82 -24.33
C GLY A 232 19.46 -7.21 -24.12
N PRO A 233 20.17 -8.09 -23.41
CA PRO A 233 19.62 -9.38 -22.98
C PRO A 233 18.20 -9.24 -22.37
N VAL A 234 17.22 -9.94 -22.95
CA VAL A 234 15.83 -9.99 -22.48
C VAL A 234 15.37 -11.44 -22.32
N MET A 235 14.43 -11.66 -21.40
CA MET A 235 13.71 -12.92 -21.25
C MET A 235 12.21 -12.72 -21.53
N LYS A 236 11.55 -13.79 -21.97
CA LYS A 236 10.09 -13.84 -22.18
C LYS A 236 9.47 -14.89 -21.26
N ILE A 237 8.22 -14.71 -20.89
CA ILE A 237 7.46 -15.69 -20.10
C ILE A 237 6.44 -16.39 -20.99
N LYS A 238 6.40 -17.72 -20.94
CA LYS A 238 5.40 -18.53 -21.63
C LYS A 238 4.00 -18.17 -21.11
N ASN A 239 3.03 -18.03 -22.01
CA ASN A 239 1.64 -17.67 -21.70
C ASN A 239 1.40 -16.25 -21.15
N ALA A 240 2.44 -15.43 -20.95
CA ALA A 240 2.30 -14.00 -20.67
C ALA A 240 2.01 -13.22 -21.95
N VAL A 241 0.88 -13.53 -22.59
CA VAL A 241 0.48 -12.91 -23.86
C VAL A 241 0.37 -11.40 -23.66
N ASN A 242 0.95 -10.62 -24.58
CA ASN A 242 0.96 -9.16 -24.58
C ASN A 242 1.86 -8.49 -23.52
N ALA A 243 2.62 -9.24 -22.71
CA ALA A 243 3.63 -8.64 -21.85
C ALA A 243 4.89 -8.27 -22.65
N ASP A 244 5.47 -7.11 -22.35
CA ASP A 244 6.79 -6.76 -22.87
C ASP A 244 7.87 -7.73 -22.35
N PRO A 245 8.95 -7.96 -23.11
CA PRO A 245 10.10 -8.71 -22.64
C PRO A 245 10.71 -8.07 -21.37
N ILE A 246 11.19 -8.91 -20.46
CA ILE A 246 11.85 -8.46 -19.23
C ILE A 246 13.34 -8.33 -19.51
N SER A 247 13.91 -7.15 -19.34
CA SER A 247 15.35 -6.95 -19.43
C SER A 247 16.07 -7.65 -18.26
N ILE A 248 17.06 -8.48 -18.60
CA ILE A 248 17.92 -9.14 -17.61
C ILE A 248 18.65 -8.10 -16.76
N ASP A 249 19.10 -7.01 -17.39
CA ASP A 249 19.77 -5.90 -16.71
C ASP A 249 18.85 -5.19 -15.71
N VAL A 250 17.61 -4.90 -16.10
CA VAL A 250 16.62 -4.26 -15.20
C VAL A 250 16.30 -5.19 -14.03
N LEU A 251 16.07 -6.48 -14.30
CA LEU A 251 15.81 -7.47 -13.25
C LEU A 251 17.01 -7.63 -12.31
N ARG A 252 18.24 -7.59 -12.83
CA ARG A 252 19.48 -7.61 -12.01
C ARG A 252 19.58 -6.38 -11.12
N ILE A 253 19.31 -5.20 -11.65
CA ILE A 253 19.29 -3.95 -10.86
C ILE A 253 18.21 -4.03 -9.78
N ALA A 254 17.02 -4.53 -10.10
CA ALA A 254 15.94 -4.73 -9.12
C ALA A 254 16.34 -5.73 -8.03
N CYS A 255 16.97 -6.87 -8.39
CA CYS A 255 17.50 -7.85 -7.43
C CYS A 255 18.58 -7.25 -6.53
N ASN A 256 19.55 -6.51 -7.10
CA ASN A 256 20.55 -5.80 -6.31
C ASN A 256 19.92 -4.77 -5.36
N THR A 257 18.91 -4.04 -5.84
CA THR A 257 18.14 -3.09 -5.01
C THR A 257 17.41 -3.80 -3.88
N ALA A 258 16.80 -4.96 -4.12
CA ALA A 258 16.18 -5.75 -3.05
C ALA A 258 17.23 -6.21 -2.02
N LEU A 259 18.41 -6.64 -2.48
CA LEU A 259 19.51 -7.03 -1.59
C LEU A 259 20.03 -5.87 -0.74
N THR A 260 20.15 -4.65 -1.29
CA THR A 260 20.53 -3.46 -0.50
C THR A 260 19.45 -3.06 0.50
N LEU A 261 18.19 -3.39 0.21
CA LEU A 261 17.05 -3.28 1.11
C LEU A 261 16.86 -4.49 2.04
N ASN A 262 17.85 -5.38 2.08
CA ASN A 262 17.89 -6.54 2.96
C ASN A 262 16.77 -7.56 2.71
N CYS A 263 16.38 -7.71 1.44
CA CYS A 263 15.40 -8.68 0.97
C CYS A 263 16.04 -9.64 -0.03
N PRO A 264 16.13 -10.95 0.29
CA PRO A 264 16.70 -11.95 -0.62
C PRO A 264 15.72 -12.37 -1.73
N LEU A 265 14.44 -12.03 -1.58
CA LEU A 265 13.36 -12.48 -2.44
C LEU A 265 12.72 -11.29 -3.17
N ILE A 266 12.38 -11.51 -4.44
CA ILE A 266 11.50 -10.63 -5.22
C ILE A 266 10.24 -11.38 -5.62
N TRP A 267 9.08 -10.74 -5.47
CA TRP A 267 7.83 -11.15 -6.10
C TRP A 267 7.56 -10.29 -7.33
N LEU A 268 7.34 -10.94 -8.47
CA LEU A 268 7.08 -10.32 -9.76
C LEU A 268 5.93 -11.08 -10.44
N ASP A 269 4.76 -10.46 -10.62
CA ASP A 269 3.54 -11.12 -11.10
C ASP A 269 3.77 -11.93 -12.40
N GLY A 270 4.52 -11.39 -13.37
CA GLY A 270 4.83 -12.05 -14.63
C GLY A 270 5.60 -13.37 -14.47
N VAL A 271 6.39 -13.55 -13.40
CA VAL A 271 7.25 -14.72 -13.17
C VAL A 271 6.73 -15.60 -12.03
N CYS A 272 6.11 -15.01 -11.01
CA CYS A 272 5.69 -15.69 -9.79
C CYS A 272 4.27 -16.29 -9.87
N ILE A 273 3.50 -15.94 -10.91
CA ILE A 273 2.17 -16.49 -11.18
C ILE A 273 2.24 -17.45 -12.38
N ILE A 274 1.53 -18.58 -12.31
CA ILE A 274 1.44 -19.51 -13.44
C ILE A 274 0.50 -18.90 -14.51
N GLN A 275 1.09 -18.20 -15.48
CA GLN A 275 0.36 -17.46 -16.50
C GLN A 275 -0.53 -18.34 -17.41
N GLY A 276 -0.31 -19.65 -17.43
CA GLY A 276 -1.12 -20.62 -18.18
C GLY A 276 -2.25 -21.30 -17.38
N ASN A 277 -2.41 -21.00 -16.09
CA ASN A 277 -3.35 -21.69 -15.20
C ASN A 277 -4.32 -20.69 -14.55
N ASP A 278 -5.57 -20.68 -15.00
CA ASP A 278 -6.56 -19.72 -14.50
C ASP A 278 -6.94 -19.97 -13.03
N ASN A 279 -6.92 -21.22 -12.56
CA ASN A 279 -7.16 -21.53 -11.15
C ASN A 279 -6.03 -21.01 -10.24
N ASP A 280 -4.77 -21.04 -10.68
CA ASP A 280 -3.66 -20.40 -9.96
C ASP A 280 -3.83 -18.88 -10.00
N LYS A 281 -4.17 -18.29 -11.15
CA LYS A 281 -4.38 -16.84 -11.26
C LYS A 281 -5.50 -16.32 -10.36
N ASP A 282 -6.63 -17.02 -10.31
CA ASP A 282 -7.77 -16.60 -9.48
C ASP A 282 -7.37 -16.60 -8.01
N TRP A 283 -6.65 -17.64 -7.56
CA TRP A 283 -6.08 -17.70 -6.22
C TRP A 283 -5.04 -16.59 -5.97
N GLN A 284 -4.16 -16.32 -6.93
CA GLN A 284 -3.16 -15.25 -6.81
C GLN A 284 -3.83 -13.87 -6.73
N ILE A 285 -4.88 -13.63 -7.52
CA ILE A 285 -5.67 -12.38 -7.49
C ILE A 285 -6.32 -12.19 -6.12
N GLN A 286 -6.92 -13.25 -5.55
CA GLN A 286 -7.50 -13.21 -4.21
C GLN A 286 -6.45 -12.87 -3.13
N ASN A 287 -5.20 -13.28 -3.32
CA ASN A 287 -4.10 -13.04 -2.38
C ASN A 287 -3.23 -11.82 -2.73
N MET A 288 -3.45 -11.16 -3.86
CA MET A 288 -2.53 -10.16 -4.38
C MET A 288 -2.39 -8.94 -3.45
N PHE A 289 -3.49 -8.54 -2.80
CA PHE A 289 -3.41 -7.49 -1.79
C PHE A 289 -2.47 -7.87 -0.65
N LYS A 290 -2.53 -9.12 -0.17
CA LYS A 290 -1.65 -9.63 0.91
C LYS A 290 -0.18 -9.61 0.47
N VAL A 291 0.09 -9.97 -0.78
CA VAL A 291 1.45 -9.90 -1.37
C VAL A 291 2.00 -8.48 -1.29
N TYR A 292 1.21 -7.46 -1.63
CA TYR A 292 1.69 -6.08 -1.55
C TYR A 292 1.70 -5.54 -0.11
N SER A 293 0.73 -5.90 0.73
CA SER A 293 0.65 -5.37 2.11
C SER A 293 1.71 -5.95 3.05
N LEU A 294 2.20 -7.17 2.79
CA LEU A 294 3.16 -7.88 3.63
C LEU A 294 4.61 -7.81 3.11
N CYS A 295 4.86 -7.17 1.97
CA CYS A 295 6.21 -6.98 1.46
C CYS A 295 6.99 -5.96 2.32
N LYS A 296 8.32 -5.94 2.19
CA LYS A 296 9.16 -4.94 2.86
C LYS A 296 8.92 -3.54 2.30
N THR A 297 8.84 -3.45 0.98
CA THR A 297 8.53 -2.27 0.17
C THR A 297 8.05 -2.76 -1.18
N CYS A 298 7.21 -1.97 -1.83
CA CYS A 298 7.00 -2.12 -3.27
C CYS A 298 8.08 -1.32 -4.02
N LEU A 299 8.74 -1.98 -4.97
CA LEU A 299 9.68 -1.35 -5.89
C LEU A 299 8.96 -1.10 -7.20
N ILE A 300 8.66 0.17 -7.45
CA ILE A 300 7.94 0.63 -8.62
C ILE A 300 8.95 0.88 -9.74
N ILE A 301 8.69 0.32 -10.91
CA ILE A 301 9.47 0.52 -12.14
C ILE A 301 8.51 1.13 -13.18
N PRO A 302 8.33 2.47 -13.17
CA PRO A 302 7.24 3.12 -13.89
C PRO A 302 7.29 2.91 -15.42
N GLY A 303 8.50 2.81 -15.97
CA GLY A 303 8.73 2.55 -17.41
C GLY A 303 8.53 1.10 -17.86
N GLY A 304 8.16 0.19 -16.96
CA GLY A 304 8.10 -1.24 -17.26
C GLY A 304 9.45 -1.95 -17.11
N LEU A 305 9.48 -3.24 -17.45
CA LEU A 305 10.66 -4.09 -17.24
C LEU A 305 11.61 -4.16 -18.44
N SER A 306 11.26 -3.56 -19.56
CA SER A 306 12.07 -3.54 -20.78
C SER A 306 13.32 -2.66 -20.64
N ARG A 307 13.21 -1.56 -19.89
CA ARG A 307 14.32 -0.65 -19.56
C ARG A 307 13.95 0.23 -18.37
N LEU A 308 14.96 0.79 -17.71
CA LEU A 308 14.75 1.93 -16.81
C LEU A 308 14.57 3.20 -17.64
N VAL A 309 13.56 3.99 -17.28
CA VAL A 309 13.29 5.33 -17.83
C VAL A 309 13.96 6.39 -16.95
N ALA A 310 14.29 7.54 -17.53
CA ALA A 310 14.79 8.68 -16.75
C ALA A 310 13.67 9.32 -15.92
N ILE A 311 14.01 10.09 -14.89
CA ILE A 311 13.02 10.70 -13.99
C ILE A 311 12.14 11.78 -14.65
N ASP A 312 12.63 12.36 -15.75
CA ASP A 312 11.95 13.37 -16.56
C ASP A 312 11.17 12.78 -17.75
N GLU A 313 11.21 11.46 -17.91
CA GLU A 313 10.43 10.73 -18.90
C GLU A 313 9.03 10.39 -18.37
N GLU A 314 8.01 10.64 -19.19
CA GLU A 314 6.62 10.34 -18.85
C GLU A 314 6.32 8.85 -18.98
N THR A 315 5.54 8.29 -18.05
CA THR A 315 5.14 6.87 -18.07
C THR A 315 3.65 6.69 -17.85
N ARG A 316 3.15 5.51 -18.21
CA ARG A 316 1.72 5.16 -18.07
C ARG A 316 1.38 4.51 -16.73
N TRP A 317 2.32 4.45 -15.80
CA TRP A 317 2.17 3.67 -14.57
C TRP A 317 0.96 4.09 -13.74
N VAL A 318 0.68 5.40 -13.62
CA VAL A 318 -0.45 5.91 -12.83
C VAL A 318 -1.82 5.63 -13.45
N HIS A 319 -1.87 5.21 -14.72
CA HIS A 319 -3.11 4.91 -15.42
C HIS A 319 -3.51 3.43 -15.37
N ARG A 320 -2.63 2.52 -14.94
CA ARG A 320 -2.97 1.09 -14.82
C ARG A 320 -3.84 0.87 -13.56
N ALA A 321 -4.91 0.09 -13.67
CA ALA A 321 -5.83 -0.18 -12.55
C ALA A 321 -5.10 -0.83 -11.36
N TRP A 322 -4.38 -1.93 -11.63
CA TRP A 322 -3.67 -2.71 -10.60
C TRP A 322 -2.62 -1.90 -9.83
N THR A 323 -1.94 -0.93 -10.48
CA THR A 323 -0.89 -0.15 -9.82
C THR A 323 -1.42 0.74 -8.69
N LEU A 324 -2.74 0.93 -8.56
CA LEU A 324 -3.33 1.60 -7.39
C LEU A 324 -3.13 0.79 -6.11
N GLN A 325 -3.44 -0.51 -6.15
CA GLN A 325 -3.20 -1.41 -5.03
C GLN A 325 -1.72 -1.48 -4.71
N GLU A 326 -0.89 -1.57 -5.74
CA GLU A 326 0.56 -1.65 -5.63
C GLU A 326 1.18 -0.38 -5.02
N ALA A 327 0.48 0.76 -5.10
CA ALA A 327 0.87 2.02 -4.48
C ALA A 327 0.36 2.17 -3.03
N ILE A 328 -0.82 1.63 -2.72
CA ILE A 328 -1.55 1.87 -1.46
C ILE A 328 -1.33 0.76 -0.45
N ALA A 329 -1.37 -0.50 -0.86
CA ALA A 329 -1.27 -1.64 0.05
C ALA A 329 0.08 -1.70 0.81
N PRO A 330 1.24 -1.50 0.15
CA PRO A 330 2.54 -1.67 0.80
C PRO A 330 2.78 -0.73 1.99
N PRO A 331 3.65 -1.13 2.93
CA PRO A 331 4.08 -0.24 4.02
C PRO A 331 4.90 0.96 3.49
N SER A 332 5.62 0.78 2.39
CA SER A 332 6.39 1.83 1.70
C SER A 332 6.57 1.50 0.21
N CYS A 333 6.83 2.54 -0.59
CA CYS A 333 6.99 2.44 -2.04
C CYS A 333 8.21 3.27 -2.50
N HIS A 334 9.05 2.68 -3.34
CA HIS A 334 10.20 3.36 -3.94
C HIS A 334 10.14 3.23 -5.46
N CYS A 335 10.38 4.33 -6.18
CA CYS A 335 10.52 4.31 -7.63
C CYS A 335 11.98 4.04 -7.99
N LEU A 336 12.23 3.04 -8.83
CA LEU A 336 13.51 2.75 -9.47
C LEU A 336 13.52 3.33 -10.88
N PHE A 337 14.55 4.14 -11.19
CA PHE A 337 14.66 4.84 -12.47
C PHE A 337 16.13 5.00 -12.88
N ALA A 338 16.34 5.33 -14.17
CA ALA A 338 17.66 5.61 -14.70
C ALA A 338 18.17 6.96 -14.17
N TRP A 339 19.38 6.97 -13.63
CA TRP A 339 19.93 8.14 -12.95
C TRP A 339 21.46 8.21 -13.05
N PRO A 340 22.04 9.30 -13.60
CA PRO A 340 23.48 9.40 -13.79
C PRO A 340 24.21 10.31 -12.79
N HIS A 341 23.53 10.90 -11.81
CA HIS A 341 24.06 12.00 -11.00
C HIS A 341 24.48 11.64 -9.57
N GLY A 342 24.54 10.36 -9.21
CA GLY A 342 24.85 9.96 -7.83
C GLY A 342 23.77 10.29 -6.82
N ASP A 343 24.09 10.09 -5.54
CA ASP A 343 23.23 10.48 -4.42
C ASP A 343 22.97 12.00 -4.43
N CYS A 344 21.70 12.38 -4.33
CA CYS A 344 21.30 13.79 -4.30
C CYS A 344 19.97 14.02 -3.59
N VAL A 345 19.58 15.29 -3.46
CA VAL A 345 18.25 15.70 -3.05
C VAL A 345 17.62 16.55 -4.16
N LEU A 346 16.41 16.18 -4.57
CA LEU A 346 15.59 16.99 -5.47
C LEU A 346 14.80 17.98 -4.62
N GLN A 347 14.98 19.28 -4.85
CA GLN A 347 14.38 20.32 -4.02
C GLN A 347 13.46 21.26 -4.80
N THR A 348 12.31 21.54 -4.18
CA THR A 348 11.37 22.62 -4.49
C THR A 348 10.99 23.31 -3.17
N VAL A 349 9.70 23.62 -2.95
CA VAL A 349 9.15 23.84 -1.60
C VAL A 349 9.09 22.57 -0.75
N SER A 350 9.25 21.40 -1.37
CA SER A 350 9.38 20.08 -0.74
C SER A 350 10.65 19.39 -1.24
N PHE A 351 11.02 18.24 -0.66
CA PHE A 351 12.24 17.52 -1.03
C PHE A 351 11.97 16.03 -1.29
N ALA A 352 12.78 15.43 -2.15
CA ALA A 352 12.87 13.97 -2.32
C ALA A 352 14.34 13.54 -2.35
N GLY A 353 14.71 12.60 -1.49
CA GLY A 353 16.04 11.98 -1.52
C GLY A 353 16.15 11.01 -2.68
N VAL A 354 17.27 11.06 -3.40
CA VAL A 354 17.62 10.12 -4.46
C VAL A 354 18.86 9.38 -4.01
N HIS A 355 18.75 8.05 -3.95
CA HIS A 355 19.81 7.15 -3.52
C HIS A 355 20.22 6.27 -4.68
N GLU A 356 21.47 6.39 -5.09
CA GLU A 356 22.04 5.61 -6.17
C GLU A 356 22.17 4.14 -5.75
N VAL A 357 21.66 3.24 -6.59
CA VAL A 357 21.72 1.78 -6.35
C VAL A 357 22.69 1.10 -7.32
N GLU A 358 22.94 1.71 -8.47
CA GLU A 358 24.01 1.32 -9.38
C GLU A 358 24.69 2.57 -9.93
N PRO A 359 25.99 2.79 -9.65
CA PRO A 359 26.72 4.00 -10.01
C PRO A 359 26.55 4.46 -11.45
N GLY A 360 26.07 5.69 -11.63
CA GLY A 360 25.86 6.34 -12.92
C GLY A 360 24.75 5.72 -13.78
N ARG A 361 23.99 4.75 -13.26
CA ARG A 361 22.98 4.01 -14.03
C ARG A 361 21.60 4.08 -13.43
N ALA A 362 21.45 3.85 -12.12
CA ALA A 362 20.14 3.69 -11.51
C ALA A 362 20.09 4.21 -10.08
N ALA A 363 18.94 4.77 -9.70
CA ALA A 363 18.67 5.23 -8.35
C ALA A 363 17.24 4.90 -7.92
N ILE A 364 17.02 4.96 -6.61
CA ILE A 364 15.70 4.89 -6.00
C ILE A 364 15.33 6.20 -5.29
N SER A 365 14.03 6.49 -5.24
CA SER A 365 13.48 7.56 -4.41
C SER A 365 12.09 7.17 -3.89
N GLU A 366 11.72 7.67 -2.72
CA GLU A 366 10.44 7.37 -2.10
C GLU A 366 9.29 7.97 -2.93
N MET A 367 8.29 7.15 -3.26
CA MET A 367 7.25 7.49 -4.23
C MET A 367 6.44 8.72 -3.80
N ARG A 368 6.03 8.82 -2.54
CA ARG A 368 5.22 9.94 -2.04
C ARG A 368 5.97 11.26 -2.13
N SER A 369 7.26 11.25 -1.83
CA SER A 369 8.16 12.39 -1.94
C SER A 369 8.26 12.83 -3.38
N LEU A 370 8.49 11.90 -4.32
CA LEU A 370 8.45 12.18 -5.75
C LEU A 370 7.10 12.77 -6.20
N LEU A 371 5.97 12.17 -5.80
CA LEU A 371 4.62 12.65 -6.14
C LEU A 371 4.39 14.11 -5.70
N ASN A 372 4.91 14.52 -4.53
CA ASN A 372 4.76 15.88 -4.01
C ASN A 372 5.55 16.94 -4.80
N ILE A 373 6.62 16.54 -5.47
CA ILE A 373 7.48 17.41 -6.28
C ILE A 373 7.33 17.19 -7.78
N THR A 374 6.50 16.22 -8.19
CA THR A 374 6.19 15.92 -9.59
C THR A 374 5.69 17.20 -10.29
N HIS A 375 6.13 17.41 -11.53
CA HIS A 375 5.89 18.60 -12.37
C HIS A 375 6.50 19.93 -11.98
N LYS A 376 7.10 20.03 -10.81
CA LYS A 376 7.86 21.22 -10.42
C LYS A 376 9.25 21.14 -11.03
N ASN A 377 9.81 22.29 -11.41
CA ASN A 377 11.23 22.38 -11.70
C ASN A 377 11.98 22.21 -10.39
N CYS A 378 12.66 21.08 -10.25
CA CYS A 378 13.39 20.73 -9.04
C CYS A 378 14.88 21.06 -9.22
N ASP A 379 15.47 21.74 -8.25
CA ASP A 379 16.93 21.87 -8.17
C ASP A 379 17.53 20.53 -7.74
N ILE A 380 18.62 20.10 -8.40
CA ILE A 380 19.38 18.91 -8.03
C ILE A 380 20.52 19.35 -7.11
N LEU A 381 20.44 18.96 -5.84
CA LEU A 381 21.44 19.31 -4.83
C LEU A 381 22.25 18.08 -4.42
N GLN A 382 23.57 18.15 -4.59
CA GLN A 382 24.50 17.12 -4.14
C GLN A 382 25.29 17.64 -2.93
N GLY A 383 25.58 16.81 -1.91
CA GLY A 383 26.43 17.24 -0.79
C GLY A 383 25.87 18.42 0.02
N ARG A 384 26.60 19.55 0.09
CA ARG A 384 26.14 20.76 0.82
C ARG A 384 25.09 21.50 -0.02
N PRO A 385 24.15 22.26 0.58
CA PRO A 385 23.02 22.90 -0.14
C PRO A 385 23.36 23.90 -1.28
N ARG A 386 24.63 24.08 -1.65
CA ARG A 386 25.10 24.99 -2.70
C ARG A 386 25.66 24.31 -3.94
N ASP A 387 25.86 23.00 -3.95
CA ASP A 387 26.37 22.28 -5.13
C ASP A 387 25.17 21.93 -6.04
N ASN A 388 24.79 22.88 -6.90
CA ASN A 388 23.66 22.75 -7.84
C ASN A 388 24.15 22.11 -9.16
N LEU A 389 23.65 20.91 -9.47
CA LEU A 389 23.97 20.17 -10.70
C LEU A 389 23.05 20.53 -11.89
N GLY A 390 22.01 21.32 -11.65
CA GLY A 390 21.02 21.71 -12.65
C GLY A 390 19.59 21.58 -12.15
N LYS A 391 18.64 21.68 -13.08
CA LYS A 391 17.21 21.51 -12.81
C LYS A 391 16.65 20.32 -13.57
N VAL A 392 15.74 19.59 -12.94
CA VAL A 392 15.00 18.49 -13.56
C VAL A 392 13.51 18.67 -13.34
N LYS A 393 12.70 18.35 -14.34
CA LYS A 393 11.25 18.32 -14.22
C LYS A 393 10.80 16.87 -14.17
N ILE A 394 10.26 16.45 -13.03
CA ILE A 394 9.85 15.05 -12.81
C ILE A 394 8.57 14.76 -13.59
N ARG A 395 8.60 13.72 -14.42
CA ARG A 395 7.45 13.19 -15.19
C ARG A 395 7.27 11.68 -15.05
N LEU A 396 8.14 11.04 -14.26
CA LEU A 396 8.17 9.60 -14.06
C LEU A 396 6.81 8.96 -13.73
N LEU A 397 5.94 9.67 -13.00
CA LEU A 397 4.65 9.16 -12.52
C LEU A 397 3.43 9.71 -13.28
N GLY A 398 3.60 10.49 -14.35
CA GLY A 398 2.54 11.12 -15.13
C GLY A 398 2.94 12.51 -15.63
N ASN A 399 2.05 13.24 -16.33
CA ASN A 399 2.25 14.58 -16.87
C ASN A 399 1.06 15.55 -16.66
N GLU A 400 1.12 16.42 -15.63
CA GLU A 400 0.07 17.40 -15.30
C GLU A 400 -0.38 18.38 -16.40
N ILE A 401 0.36 18.51 -17.51
CA ILE A 401 -0.07 19.39 -18.62
C ILE A 401 -1.33 18.83 -19.30
N GLU A 402 -1.52 17.51 -19.25
CA GLU A 402 -2.75 16.87 -19.67
C GLU A 402 -3.69 16.81 -18.46
N ASP A 403 -4.88 17.43 -18.58
CA ASP A 403 -5.84 17.58 -17.49
C ASP A 403 -6.14 16.25 -16.77
N GLU A 404 -6.09 15.12 -17.49
CA GLU A 404 -6.40 13.78 -16.99
C GLU A 404 -5.36 13.23 -15.99
N ASP A 405 -4.07 13.45 -16.25
CA ASP A 405 -2.96 12.98 -15.41
C ASP A 405 -2.94 13.71 -14.06
N SER A 406 -3.22 15.02 -14.09
CA SER A 406 -3.32 15.85 -12.88
C SER A 406 -4.39 15.32 -11.93
N VAL A 407 -5.55 14.90 -12.47
CA VAL A 407 -6.64 14.32 -11.67
C VAL A 407 -6.20 13.00 -11.05
N SER A 408 -5.57 12.11 -11.82
CA SER A 408 -5.12 10.80 -11.33
C SER A 408 -4.06 10.93 -10.22
N LEU A 409 -3.07 11.81 -10.42
CA LEU A 409 -2.01 12.09 -9.45
C LEU A 409 -2.56 12.71 -8.16
N ASN A 410 -3.43 13.72 -8.27
CA ASN A 410 -4.00 14.40 -7.10
C ASN A 410 -4.92 13.46 -6.30
N ALA A 411 -5.72 12.65 -6.98
CA ALA A 411 -6.53 11.65 -6.33
C ALA A 411 -5.64 10.61 -5.61
N LEU A 412 -4.52 10.17 -6.22
CA LEU A 412 -3.61 9.19 -5.61
C LEU A 412 -2.97 9.75 -4.32
N ILE A 413 -2.57 11.02 -4.34
CA ILE A 413 -2.10 11.73 -3.15
C ILE A 413 -3.18 11.73 -2.06
N GLY A 414 -4.44 12.03 -2.42
CA GLY A 414 -5.58 11.95 -1.50
C GLY A 414 -5.75 10.57 -0.87
N ALA A 415 -5.63 9.50 -1.65
CA ALA A 415 -5.73 8.12 -1.15
C ALA A 415 -4.57 7.76 -0.20
N LEU A 416 -3.34 8.18 -0.51
CA LEU A 416 -2.17 8.00 0.36
C LEU A 416 -2.28 8.80 1.67
N ASP A 417 -2.85 10.00 1.61
CA ASP A 417 -3.07 10.85 2.78
C ASP A 417 -4.15 10.30 3.72
N ARG A 418 -5.17 9.65 3.16
CA ARG A 418 -6.28 9.07 3.92
C ARG A 418 -6.07 7.60 4.28
N LYS A 419 -4.95 6.96 3.93
CA LYS A 419 -4.67 5.56 4.25
C LYS A 419 -4.96 5.25 5.73
N GLY A 420 -5.91 4.33 5.98
CA GLY A 420 -6.36 3.92 7.32
C GLY A 420 -7.23 4.94 8.06
N ARG A 421 -7.81 5.93 7.38
CA ARG A 421 -8.66 6.99 7.95
C ARG A 421 -9.98 7.09 7.18
N GLU A 422 -10.98 7.75 7.78
CA GLU A 422 -12.28 8.04 7.13
C GLU A 422 -12.09 8.72 5.75
N GLY A 423 -12.94 8.46 4.77
CA GLY A 423 -12.79 9.06 3.43
C GLY A 423 -11.67 8.46 2.57
N MET A 424 -10.93 7.47 3.08
CA MET A 424 -10.03 6.66 2.25
C MET A 424 -10.78 6.02 1.09
N GLY A 425 -11.98 5.48 1.34
CA GLY A 425 -12.75 4.84 0.30
C GLY A 425 -13.17 5.82 -0.79
N ASN A 426 -13.60 7.03 -0.42
CA ASN A 426 -13.93 8.08 -1.39
C ASN A 426 -12.72 8.41 -2.27
N ALA A 427 -11.53 8.53 -1.67
CA ALA A 427 -10.30 8.78 -2.42
C ALA A 427 -9.93 7.59 -3.33
N VAL A 428 -10.01 6.35 -2.84
CA VAL A 428 -9.71 5.14 -3.62
C VAL A 428 -10.64 5.00 -4.82
N TRP A 429 -11.95 5.20 -4.65
CA TRP A 429 -12.92 5.15 -5.75
C TRP A 429 -12.62 6.19 -6.83
N ARG A 430 -12.23 7.42 -6.43
CA ARG A 430 -11.82 8.47 -7.40
C ARG A 430 -10.62 8.05 -8.22
N VAL A 431 -9.57 7.56 -7.56
CA VAL A 431 -8.33 7.15 -8.25
C VAL A 431 -8.56 5.93 -9.13
N ALA A 432 -9.40 5.01 -8.67
CA ALA A 432 -9.76 3.83 -9.45
C ALA A 432 -10.43 4.24 -10.77
N LEU A 433 -11.33 5.24 -10.73
CA LEU A 433 -12.00 5.75 -11.93
C LEU A 433 -11.06 6.40 -12.92
N THR A 434 -9.93 7.00 -12.51
CA THR A 434 -8.95 7.59 -13.43
C THR A 434 -7.98 6.56 -14.01
N ARG A 435 -8.26 5.27 -13.83
CA ARG A 435 -7.39 4.17 -14.23
C ARG A 435 -8.10 3.18 -15.15
N PHE A 436 -7.30 2.56 -16.00
CA PHE A 436 -7.72 1.62 -17.02
C PHE A 436 -7.24 0.19 -16.71
N SER A 437 -8.11 -0.76 -17.04
CA SER A 437 -7.81 -2.20 -17.00
C SER A 437 -8.15 -2.80 -18.36
N SER A 438 -7.21 -3.55 -18.94
CA SER A 438 -7.41 -4.27 -20.20
C SER A 438 -8.51 -5.33 -20.11
N ARG A 439 -8.71 -5.92 -18.92
CA ARG A 439 -9.87 -6.76 -18.60
C ARG A 439 -10.86 -5.93 -17.78
N PRO A 440 -12.09 -5.66 -18.28
CA PRO A 440 -13.07 -4.83 -17.58
C PRO A 440 -13.33 -5.25 -16.13
N VAL A 441 -13.41 -6.56 -15.83
CA VAL A 441 -13.57 -7.09 -14.47
C VAL A 441 -12.44 -6.67 -13.51
N GLY A 442 -11.24 -6.47 -14.05
CA GLY A 442 -10.04 -6.12 -13.29
C GLY A 442 -10.16 -4.79 -12.56
N PHE A 443 -11.08 -3.90 -12.96
CA PHE A 443 -11.35 -2.67 -12.22
C PHE A 443 -11.74 -2.97 -10.76
N ALA A 444 -12.76 -3.80 -10.52
CA ALA A 444 -13.22 -4.12 -9.18
C ALA A 444 -12.21 -5.00 -8.41
N LEU A 445 -11.64 -6.01 -9.09
CA LEU A 445 -10.66 -6.93 -8.49
C LEU A 445 -9.37 -6.20 -8.07
N SER A 446 -8.99 -5.12 -8.75
CA SER A 446 -7.80 -4.32 -8.42
C SER A 446 -7.91 -3.47 -7.16
N ILE A 447 -9.11 -3.25 -6.63
CA ILE A 447 -9.33 -2.41 -5.45
C ILE A 447 -9.98 -3.16 -4.30
N MET A 448 -10.51 -4.37 -4.51
CA MET A 448 -11.22 -5.14 -3.49
C MET A 448 -10.42 -5.29 -2.19
N GLY A 449 -9.12 -5.61 -2.29
CA GLY A 449 -8.27 -5.81 -1.13
C GLY A 449 -7.99 -4.52 -0.36
N ILE A 450 -7.98 -3.37 -1.05
CA ILE A 450 -7.84 -2.05 -0.43
C ILE A 450 -9.00 -1.78 0.54
N PHE A 451 -10.19 -2.30 0.21
CA PHE A 451 -11.39 -2.25 1.06
C PHE A 451 -11.49 -3.41 2.06
N GLY A 452 -10.48 -4.28 2.14
CA GLY A 452 -10.55 -5.48 2.99
C GLY A 452 -11.54 -6.55 2.49
N ILE A 453 -11.92 -6.50 1.21
CA ILE A 453 -12.83 -7.45 0.57
C ILE A 453 -12.04 -8.42 -0.30
N THR A 454 -12.47 -9.68 -0.35
CA THR A 454 -11.95 -10.69 -1.29
C THR A 454 -13.11 -11.25 -2.11
N LEU A 455 -13.11 -10.96 -3.40
CA LEU A 455 -14.03 -11.57 -4.37
C LEU A 455 -13.35 -12.76 -5.04
N ASP A 456 -14.15 -13.75 -5.43
CA ASP A 456 -13.68 -14.89 -6.22
C ASP A 456 -13.74 -14.55 -7.72
N PRO A 457 -12.58 -14.39 -8.42
CA PRO A 457 -12.56 -14.01 -9.82
C PRO A 457 -13.25 -15.02 -10.75
N SER A 458 -13.28 -16.29 -10.38
CA SER A 458 -13.89 -17.36 -11.19
C SER A 458 -15.40 -17.21 -11.38
N ARG A 459 -16.03 -16.35 -10.55
CA ARG A 459 -17.47 -16.04 -10.61
C ARG A 459 -17.84 -14.99 -11.65
N PHE A 460 -16.86 -14.37 -12.32
CA PHE A 460 -17.08 -13.25 -13.23
C PHE A 460 -16.50 -13.53 -14.61
N ALA A 461 -17.21 -13.11 -15.65
CA ALA A 461 -16.64 -13.09 -16.99
C ALA A 461 -15.56 -12.00 -17.10
N PRO A 462 -14.55 -12.14 -17.99
CA PRO A 462 -13.49 -11.13 -18.15
C PRO A 462 -14.00 -9.70 -18.44
N ASP A 463 -15.16 -9.59 -19.09
CA ASP A 463 -15.84 -8.35 -19.47
C ASP A 463 -16.91 -7.88 -18.46
N ASP A 464 -17.17 -8.65 -17.40
CA ASP A 464 -18.20 -8.35 -16.39
C ASP A 464 -17.73 -7.29 -15.37
N LYS A 465 -17.57 -6.06 -15.85
CA LYS A 465 -17.23 -4.91 -14.99
C LYS A 465 -18.35 -4.58 -14.00
N ILE A 466 -19.60 -4.62 -14.45
CA ILE A 466 -20.75 -4.17 -13.65
C ILE A 466 -21.05 -5.18 -12.53
N GLY A 467 -21.11 -6.48 -12.83
CA GLY A 467 -21.38 -7.52 -11.84
C GLY A 467 -20.30 -7.56 -10.76
N ALA A 468 -19.02 -7.50 -11.14
CA ALA A 468 -17.93 -7.42 -10.17
C ALA A 468 -17.96 -6.13 -9.33
N THR A 469 -18.35 -4.99 -9.90
CA THR A 469 -18.50 -3.74 -9.14
C THR A 469 -19.64 -3.82 -8.14
N VAL A 470 -20.79 -4.38 -8.53
CA VAL A 470 -21.93 -4.61 -7.62
C VAL A 470 -21.55 -5.57 -6.50
N ALA A 471 -20.89 -6.68 -6.81
CA ALA A 471 -20.44 -7.65 -5.81
C ALA A 471 -19.48 -7.02 -4.78
N LEU A 472 -18.55 -6.17 -5.24
CA LEU A 472 -17.67 -5.41 -4.34
C LEU A 472 -18.47 -4.50 -3.40
N MET A 473 -19.38 -3.69 -3.96
CA MET A 473 -20.21 -2.79 -3.15
C MET A 473 -21.09 -3.53 -2.16
N GLN A 474 -21.71 -4.64 -2.57
CA GLN A 474 -22.51 -5.50 -1.69
C GLN A 474 -21.67 -5.99 -0.52
N ALA A 475 -20.47 -6.52 -0.79
CA ALA A 475 -19.56 -6.99 0.26
C ALA A 475 -19.13 -5.84 1.20
N MET A 476 -18.85 -4.65 0.67
CA MET A 476 -18.56 -3.47 1.49
C MET A 476 -19.73 -3.11 2.43
N ILE A 477 -20.98 -3.14 1.96
CA ILE A 477 -22.15 -2.86 2.81
C ILE A 477 -22.32 -3.96 3.87
N VAL A 478 -22.09 -5.22 3.54
CA VAL A 478 -22.15 -6.35 4.50
C VAL A 478 -21.12 -6.18 5.62
N GLU A 479 -19.91 -5.71 5.30
CA GLU A 479 -18.87 -5.36 6.28
C GLU A 479 -19.13 -4.04 7.03
N GLY A 480 -20.31 -3.42 6.84
CA GLY A 480 -20.71 -2.20 7.52
C GLY A 480 -20.00 -0.93 7.03
N GLN A 481 -19.37 -0.96 5.86
CA GLN A 481 -18.71 0.20 5.28
C GLN A 481 -19.72 1.20 4.71
N ARG A 482 -19.34 2.49 4.69
CA ARG A 482 -20.15 3.55 4.08
C ARG A 482 -20.07 3.46 2.55
N PRO A 483 -21.13 3.88 1.83
CA PRO A 483 -21.13 3.93 0.36
C PRO A 483 -20.28 5.11 -0.15
N GLU A 484 -18.98 5.08 0.11
CA GLU A 484 -18.06 6.17 -0.21
C GLU A 484 -17.78 6.34 -1.71
N TRP A 485 -18.35 5.47 -2.55
CA TRP A 485 -18.40 5.65 -4.01
C TRP A 485 -19.41 6.73 -4.44
N LEU A 486 -20.30 7.18 -3.55
CA LEU A 486 -21.22 8.28 -3.85
C LEU A 486 -20.46 9.60 -3.96
N GLY A 487 -20.82 10.39 -4.96
CA GLY A 487 -20.30 11.76 -5.11
C GLY A 487 -18.81 11.86 -5.44
N ILE A 488 -18.19 10.79 -5.92
CA ILE A 488 -16.74 10.75 -6.22
C ILE A 488 -16.32 11.69 -7.35
N MET A 489 -17.18 11.96 -8.34
CA MET A 489 -16.92 12.96 -9.39
C MET A 489 -18.20 13.68 -9.78
N GLU A 490 -18.38 14.88 -9.22
CA GLU A 490 -19.60 15.69 -9.37
C GLU A 490 -19.87 16.18 -10.79
N THR A 491 -18.81 16.45 -11.55
CA THR A 491 -18.91 17.01 -12.91
C THR A 491 -19.20 15.97 -13.99
N LEU A 492 -19.07 14.67 -13.65
CA LEU A 492 -19.30 13.58 -14.58
C LEU A 492 -20.76 13.16 -14.59
N ARG A 493 -21.19 12.64 -15.74
CA ARG A 493 -22.53 12.10 -15.90
C ARG A 493 -22.66 10.78 -15.13
N PRO A 494 -23.80 10.54 -14.46
CA PRO A 494 -24.17 9.22 -13.96
C PRO A 494 -24.03 8.14 -15.04
N GLY A 495 -23.51 6.97 -14.65
CA GLY A 495 -23.41 5.81 -15.53
C GLY A 495 -24.78 5.27 -15.94
N GLN A 496 -24.86 4.63 -17.09
CA GLN A 496 -26.15 4.13 -17.61
C GLN A 496 -26.69 2.92 -16.82
N HIS A 497 -25.80 2.10 -16.27
CA HIS A 497 -26.15 0.81 -15.64
C HIS A 497 -26.15 0.90 -14.10
N LEU A 498 -25.22 1.69 -13.54
CA LEU A 498 -25.14 2.05 -12.13
C LEU A 498 -25.13 3.58 -12.07
N THR A 499 -26.25 4.21 -11.72
CA THR A 499 -26.36 5.68 -11.81
C THR A 499 -25.68 6.39 -10.63
N MET A 500 -25.40 5.66 -9.54
CA MET A 500 -24.63 6.16 -8.40
C MET A 500 -23.14 6.43 -8.71
N ILE A 501 -22.54 5.72 -9.66
CA ILE A 501 -21.16 5.97 -10.10
C ILE A 501 -21.18 6.70 -11.44
N PRO A 502 -20.21 7.58 -11.72
CA PRO A 502 -19.99 8.11 -13.06
C PRO A 502 -19.90 7.02 -14.15
N GLU A 503 -20.15 7.41 -15.40
CA GLU A 503 -19.81 6.55 -16.53
C GLU A 503 -18.32 6.18 -16.49
N PHE A 504 -18.02 4.89 -16.62
CA PHE A 504 -16.63 4.42 -16.65
C PHE A 504 -15.91 5.03 -17.86
N PRO A 505 -14.66 5.50 -17.68
CA PRO A 505 -13.90 6.07 -18.80
C PRO A 505 -13.66 5.01 -19.87
N GLN A 506 -13.53 5.49 -21.11
CA GLN A 506 -13.04 4.69 -22.22
C GLN A 506 -11.53 4.86 -22.34
N PRO A 507 -10.79 3.83 -22.78
CA PRO A 507 -9.38 4.01 -23.11
C PRO A 507 -9.23 4.98 -24.28
N ASP A 508 -8.30 5.92 -24.18
CA ASP A 508 -7.83 6.68 -25.34
C ASP A 508 -6.85 5.85 -26.19
N VAL A 509 -6.26 6.49 -27.22
CA VAL A 509 -5.27 5.86 -28.11
C VAL A 509 -4.00 5.40 -27.39
N ASP A 510 -3.72 5.98 -26.22
CA ASP A 510 -2.56 5.68 -25.37
C ASP A 510 -2.93 4.77 -24.18
N GLY A 511 -4.19 4.32 -24.08
CA GLY A 511 -4.67 3.48 -22.99
C GLY A 511 -4.90 4.24 -21.67
N ARG A 512 -5.02 5.58 -21.71
CA ARG A 512 -5.40 6.43 -20.58
C ARG A 512 -6.92 6.46 -20.42
N ALA A 513 -7.38 6.78 -19.22
CA ALA A 513 -8.79 6.89 -18.90
C ALA A 513 -9.37 8.24 -19.39
N ALA A 514 -10.05 8.21 -20.55
CA ALA A 514 -10.67 9.40 -21.12
C ALA A 514 -12.15 9.54 -20.73
N PHE A 515 -12.51 10.74 -20.28
CA PHE A 515 -13.88 11.08 -19.81
C PHE A 515 -14.68 11.94 -20.80
N GLY A 516 -14.11 12.28 -21.96
CA GLY A 516 -14.76 13.05 -23.02
C GLY A 516 -15.06 14.53 -22.67
N LYS A 517 -14.76 14.96 -21.44
CA LYS A 517 -14.83 16.34 -20.93
C LYS A 517 -13.74 16.56 -19.88
N PRO A 518 -13.31 17.82 -19.64
CA PRO A 518 -12.36 18.12 -18.57
C PRO A 518 -12.90 17.66 -17.21
N VAL A 519 -12.10 16.86 -16.51
CA VAL A 519 -12.34 16.47 -15.13
C VAL A 519 -11.48 17.36 -14.25
N TRP A 520 -12.08 18.05 -13.30
CA TRP A 520 -11.35 18.92 -12.39
C TRP A 520 -10.92 18.13 -11.16
N SER A 521 -9.62 18.22 -10.82
CA SER A 521 -9.10 17.55 -9.64
C SER A 521 -9.81 18.09 -8.40
N SER A 522 -10.41 17.21 -7.62
CA SER A 522 -11.16 17.60 -6.43
C SER A 522 -10.42 17.11 -5.19
N ASN A 523 -9.76 18.05 -4.51
CA ASN A 523 -8.92 17.79 -3.34
C ASN A 523 -9.73 17.64 -2.05
N TRP A 524 -10.85 16.92 -2.12
CA TRP A 524 -11.76 16.73 -1.01
C TRP A 524 -12.32 15.30 -0.96
N TRP A 525 -12.75 14.92 0.23
CA TRP A 525 -13.55 13.74 0.54
C TRP A 525 -14.85 14.17 1.21
N ILE A 526 -15.79 13.25 1.38
CA ILE A 526 -17.09 13.55 1.98
C ILE A 526 -17.14 12.91 3.36
N LYS A 527 -17.33 13.76 4.37
CA LYS A 527 -17.54 13.35 5.75
C LYS A 527 -19.01 13.06 6.01
N ASP A 528 -19.27 12.07 6.87
CA ASP A 528 -20.61 11.73 7.34
C ASP A 528 -21.56 11.21 6.23
N ILE A 529 -21.03 10.49 5.22
CA ILE A 529 -21.85 9.82 4.20
C ILE A 529 -22.89 8.91 4.86
N PRO A 530 -24.20 8.99 4.50
CA PRO A 530 -25.21 8.13 5.10
C PRO A 530 -24.89 6.65 4.91
N LEU A 531 -25.20 5.84 5.93
CA LEU A 531 -24.96 4.41 5.89
C LEU A 531 -25.85 3.74 4.83
N GLY A 532 -25.26 2.85 4.03
CA GLY A 532 -26.01 1.93 3.20
C GLY A 532 -26.66 0.85 4.07
N LEU A 533 -27.94 0.58 3.85
CA LEU A 533 -28.67 -0.43 4.60
C LEU A 533 -28.51 -1.83 3.99
N ARG A 534 -28.56 -1.92 2.65
CA ARG A 534 -28.35 -3.13 1.85
C ARG A 534 -28.21 -2.77 0.37
N MET A 535 -27.68 -3.68 -0.43
CA MET A 535 -27.66 -3.55 -1.89
C MET A 535 -28.14 -4.84 -2.54
N ASP A 536 -29.06 -4.74 -3.51
CA ASP A 536 -29.56 -5.91 -4.24
C ASP A 536 -28.66 -6.32 -5.43
N ASP A 537 -28.94 -7.47 -6.02
CA ASP A 537 -28.14 -8.03 -7.13
C ASP A 537 -28.24 -7.21 -8.43
N ALA A 538 -29.25 -6.34 -8.55
CA ALA A 538 -29.39 -5.43 -9.67
C ALA A 538 -28.63 -4.11 -9.47
N GLY A 539 -28.01 -3.94 -8.30
CA GLY A 539 -27.24 -2.78 -7.92
C GLY A 539 -28.05 -1.64 -7.31
N TYR A 540 -29.23 -1.90 -6.76
CA TYR A 540 -29.98 -0.89 -6.01
C TYR A 540 -29.51 -0.82 -4.56
N LEU A 541 -28.96 0.32 -4.17
CA LEU A 541 -28.61 0.66 -2.80
C LEU A 541 -29.84 1.17 -2.05
N HIS A 542 -30.14 0.54 -0.92
CA HIS A 542 -31.07 1.05 0.07
C HIS A 542 -30.31 1.99 1.01
N ILE A 543 -30.73 3.24 1.11
CA ILE A 543 -30.08 4.27 1.94
C ILE A 543 -31.14 5.07 2.69
N SER A 544 -30.90 5.35 3.98
CA SER A 544 -31.72 6.29 4.75
C SER A 544 -30.98 7.62 4.85
N ALA A 545 -31.58 8.68 4.32
CA ALA A 545 -30.94 9.98 4.25
C ALA A 545 -31.95 11.13 4.36
N SER A 546 -31.44 12.29 4.76
CA SER A 546 -32.19 13.54 4.73
C SER A 546 -32.38 13.98 3.28
N CYS A 547 -33.62 14.26 2.90
CA CYS A 547 -34.05 14.54 1.53
C CYS A 547 -34.89 15.81 1.44
N LEU A 548 -34.72 16.58 0.37
CA LEU A 548 -35.46 17.81 0.08
C LEU A 548 -36.19 17.66 -1.27
N PRO A 549 -37.53 17.83 -1.33
CA PRO A 549 -38.26 17.74 -2.59
C PRO A 549 -37.98 18.95 -3.48
N ILE A 550 -37.54 18.70 -4.72
CA ILE A 550 -37.11 19.74 -5.66
C ILE A 550 -37.73 19.58 -7.04
N GLN A 551 -37.71 20.66 -7.81
CA GLN A 551 -38.11 20.67 -9.21
C GLN A 551 -37.16 21.52 -10.06
N SER A 552 -36.98 21.12 -11.32
CA SER A 552 -36.19 21.91 -12.26
C SER A 552 -37.00 23.14 -12.70
N VAL A 553 -36.34 24.31 -12.67
CA VAL A 553 -36.95 25.58 -13.08
C VAL A 553 -36.18 26.23 -14.23
N ARG A 554 -36.84 27.16 -14.94
CA ARG A 554 -36.21 27.93 -16.01
C ARG A 554 -35.26 29.00 -15.44
N PRO A 555 -34.19 29.40 -16.14
CA PRO A 555 -33.13 30.28 -15.64
C PRO A 555 -33.51 31.67 -15.12
N LYS A 556 -34.77 32.11 -15.33
CA LYS A 556 -35.27 33.44 -14.96
C LYS A 556 -36.28 33.43 -13.80
N SER A 557 -36.51 32.28 -13.16
CA SER A 557 -37.37 32.20 -11.96
C SER A 557 -36.60 32.74 -10.74
N GLY A 558 -37.27 33.51 -9.89
CA GLY A 558 -36.70 34.03 -8.64
C GLY A 558 -36.58 33.00 -7.51
N ASP A 559 -37.10 31.78 -7.71
CA ASP A 559 -37.23 30.76 -6.65
C ASP A 559 -36.09 29.73 -6.65
N VAL A 560 -34.95 30.06 -7.26
CA VAL A 560 -33.82 29.15 -7.40
C VAL A 560 -33.08 29.02 -6.08
N ILE A 561 -33.00 27.79 -5.56
CA ILE A 561 -32.28 27.48 -4.31
C ILE A 561 -30.83 27.05 -4.57
N PHE A 562 -30.55 26.33 -5.66
CA PHE A 562 -29.19 25.96 -6.07
C PHE A 562 -29.13 25.58 -7.56
N LYS A 563 -27.92 25.34 -8.08
CA LYS A 563 -27.66 25.00 -9.48
C LYS A 563 -26.75 23.77 -9.58
N ASN A 564 -26.87 23.01 -10.66
CA ASN A 564 -25.94 21.93 -10.99
C ASN A 564 -25.71 21.88 -12.51
N THR A 565 -24.46 21.84 -12.96
CA THR A 565 -24.04 21.81 -14.38
C THR A 565 -24.85 22.74 -15.30
N ASP A 566 -26.01 22.30 -15.79
CA ASP A 566 -26.87 22.99 -16.76
C ASP A 566 -28.30 23.31 -16.23
N ARG A 567 -28.61 23.00 -14.97
CA ARG A 567 -29.96 23.10 -14.40
C ARG A 567 -30.00 23.97 -13.15
N GLN A 568 -31.17 24.56 -12.95
CA GLN A 568 -31.52 25.32 -11.75
C GLN A 568 -32.66 24.61 -11.03
N TRP A 569 -32.58 24.60 -9.71
CA TRP A 569 -33.50 23.85 -8.84
C TRP A 569 -34.21 24.80 -7.90
N ALA A 570 -35.51 24.55 -7.70
CA ALA A 570 -36.37 25.22 -6.74
C ALA A 570 -37.03 24.17 -5.83
N LEU A 571 -37.56 24.60 -4.69
CA LEU A 571 -38.40 23.75 -3.85
C LEU A 571 -39.63 23.26 -4.64
N SER A 572 -39.98 21.98 -4.48
CA SER A 572 -41.22 21.46 -5.06
C SER A 572 -42.37 21.60 -4.07
N LEU A 573 -43.42 22.31 -4.49
CA LEU A 573 -44.69 22.40 -3.75
C LEU A 573 -45.65 21.25 -4.09
N ASN A 574 -45.21 20.28 -4.89
CA ASN A 574 -46.03 19.14 -5.28
C ASN A 574 -46.18 18.17 -4.10
N LYS A 575 -47.42 17.71 -3.86
CA LYS A 575 -47.71 16.69 -2.83
C LYS A 575 -47.03 15.33 -3.09
N SER A 576 -46.64 15.05 -4.34
CA SER A 576 -45.92 13.84 -4.74
C SER A 576 -44.72 14.20 -5.61
N PRO A 577 -43.63 14.69 -5.00
CA PRO A 577 -42.47 15.16 -5.74
C PRO A 577 -41.77 14.00 -6.46
N GLN A 578 -41.33 14.28 -7.69
CA GLN A 578 -40.67 13.28 -8.54
C GLN A 578 -39.15 13.31 -8.39
N ILE A 579 -38.59 14.38 -7.80
CA ILE A 579 -37.16 14.58 -7.67
C ILE A 579 -36.84 15.05 -6.25
N TYR A 580 -35.77 14.51 -5.69
CA TYR A 580 -35.27 14.84 -4.37
C TYR A 580 -33.79 15.23 -4.46
N ALA A 581 -33.39 16.27 -3.73
CA ALA A 581 -32.00 16.43 -3.30
C ALA A 581 -31.79 15.55 -2.07
N VAL A 582 -30.73 14.77 -2.05
CA VAL A 582 -30.38 13.83 -0.97
C VAL A 582 -29.08 14.31 -0.36
N ARG A 583 -29.08 14.60 0.94
CA ARG A 583 -27.89 15.07 1.64
C ARG A 583 -26.89 13.93 1.77
N LEU A 584 -25.71 14.09 1.16
CA LEU A 584 -24.63 13.11 1.29
C LEU A 584 -23.64 13.45 2.37
N GLY A 585 -23.30 14.72 2.60
CA GLY A 585 -22.35 15.05 3.66
C GLY A 585 -21.58 16.34 3.42
N GLU A 586 -20.59 16.56 4.27
CA GLU A 586 -19.72 17.74 4.26
C GLU A 586 -18.45 17.45 3.45
N LYS A 587 -18.09 18.33 2.52
CA LYS A 587 -16.82 18.28 1.81
C LYS A 587 -15.70 18.69 2.76
N CYS A 588 -14.72 17.81 2.93
CA CYS A 588 -13.52 18.05 3.72
C CYS A 588 -12.29 17.96 2.82
N LEU A 589 -11.37 18.93 2.93
CA LEU A 589 -10.13 18.89 2.14
C LEU A 589 -9.21 17.75 2.55
N TYR A 590 -8.43 17.25 1.59
CA TYR A 590 -7.23 16.47 1.91
C TYR A 590 -6.18 17.37 2.58
N THR A 591 -5.38 16.79 3.46
CA THR A 591 -4.36 17.51 4.25
C THR A 591 -3.00 17.61 3.54
N ALA A 592 -2.93 17.36 2.23
CA ALA A 592 -1.66 17.22 1.51
C ALA A 592 -0.92 18.56 1.41
N ILE A 593 0.40 18.53 1.64
CA ILE A 593 1.30 19.69 1.47
C ILE A 593 1.21 20.27 0.05
N LYS A 594 0.86 19.45 -0.95
CA LYS A 594 0.73 19.88 -2.36
C LYS A 594 -0.38 20.92 -2.56
N PHE A 595 -1.41 20.94 -1.70
CA PHE A 595 -2.54 21.85 -1.86
C PHE A 595 -2.49 22.93 -0.78
N PRO A 596 -2.43 24.23 -1.15
CA PRO A 596 -2.62 25.29 -0.16
C PRO A 596 -4.00 25.15 0.47
N PRO A 597 -4.21 25.62 1.71
CA PRO A 597 -5.54 25.64 2.32
C PRO A 597 -6.51 26.37 1.39
N GLN A 598 -7.50 25.66 0.86
CA GLN A 598 -8.56 26.25 0.04
C GLN A 598 -9.79 26.50 0.90
N VAL A 599 -10.51 27.58 0.63
CA VAL A 599 -11.84 27.77 1.20
C VAL A 599 -12.82 27.02 0.31
N ILE A 600 -13.52 26.02 0.87
CA ILE A 600 -14.64 25.38 0.19
C ILE A 600 -15.86 26.27 0.44
N LEU A 601 -16.27 27.06 -0.55
CA LEU A 601 -17.49 27.87 -0.47
C LEU A 601 -18.74 26.98 -0.46
N ASP A 602 -18.80 26.00 -1.37
CA ASP A 602 -19.90 25.04 -1.46
C ASP A 602 -19.63 23.82 -0.57
N LYS A 603 -19.83 24.00 0.74
CA LYS A 603 -19.38 23.10 1.80
C LYS A 603 -20.04 21.71 1.79
N TYR A 604 -21.24 21.56 1.25
CA TYR A 604 -21.99 20.30 1.31
C TYR A 604 -22.19 19.69 -0.07
N LEU A 605 -22.24 18.35 -0.13
CA LEU A 605 -22.56 17.61 -1.35
C LEU A 605 -23.95 16.97 -1.23
N ILE A 606 -24.74 17.11 -2.31
CA ILE A 606 -26.05 16.47 -2.47
C ILE A 606 -26.11 15.60 -3.72
N LEU A 607 -26.88 14.52 -3.66
CA LEU A 607 -27.26 13.68 -4.80
C LEU A 607 -28.66 14.08 -5.29
N LEU A 608 -28.85 14.13 -6.60
CA LEU A 608 -30.15 14.43 -7.22
C LEU A 608 -30.82 13.12 -7.63
N ALA A 609 -31.88 12.71 -6.94
CA ALA A 609 -32.56 11.43 -7.16
C ALA A 609 -33.92 11.63 -7.82
N LYS A 610 -34.17 10.99 -8.97
CA LYS A 610 -35.48 10.96 -9.65
C LYS A 610 -36.20 9.65 -9.40
N ARG A 611 -37.44 9.75 -8.93
CA ARG A 611 -38.33 8.61 -8.72
C ARG A 611 -38.80 8.02 -10.06
N SER A 612 -38.79 6.69 -10.16
CA SER A 612 -39.35 5.91 -11.25
C SER A 612 -40.79 5.47 -10.93
N LYS A 613 -41.46 4.80 -11.87
CA LYS A 613 -42.82 4.28 -11.66
C LYS A 613 -42.89 3.16 -10.60
N GLU A 614 -41.77 2.53 -10.27
CA GLU A 614 -41.69 1.40 -9.33
C GLU A 614 -41.22 1.84 -7.93
N GLU A 615 -41.32 3.12 -7.58
CA GLU A 615 -40.79 3.69 -6.33
C GLU A 615 -39.27 3.47 -6.12
N LYS A 616 -38.55 3.20 -7.21
CA LYS A 616 -37.08 3.18 -7.25
C LYS A 616 -36.54 4.52 -7.74
N PHE A 617 -35.27 4.79 -7.51
CA PHE A 617 -34.66 6.08 -7.83
C PHE A 617 -33.45 5.92 -8.75
N HIS A 618 -33.30 6.89 -9.65
CA HIS A 618 -32.12 7.06 -10.49
C HIS A 618 -31.40 8.35 -10.10
N CYS A 619 -30.08 8.27 -9.97
CA CYS A 619 -29.23 9.44 -9.80
C CYS A 619 -29.22 10.25 -11.11
N LEU A 620 -29.58 11.52 -11.01
CA LEU A 620 -29.49 12.49 -12.10
C LEU A 620 -28.15 13.24 -12.11
N GLY A 621 -27.37 13.13 -11.04
CA GLY A 621 -26.10 13.82 -10.85
C GLY A 621 -25.94 14.32 -9.42
N TYR A 622 -24.93 15.16 -9.23
CA TYR A 622 -24.55 15.72 -7.94
C TYR A 622 -24.52 17.24 -8.01
N ALA A 623 -24.60 17.88 -6.84
CA ALA A 623 -24.40 19.31 -6.71
C ALA A 623 -23.70 19.65 -5.39
N SER A 624 -22.82 20.64 -5.44
CA SER A 624 -22.31 21.33 -4.27
C SER A 624 -23.27 22.42 -3.84
N VAL A 625 -23.50 22.57 -2.55
CA VAL A 625 -24.39 23.58 -2.01
C VAL A 625 -23.80 24.21 -0.74
N GLU A 626 -24.19 25.45 -0.51
CA GLU A 626 -23.88 26.21 0.71
C GLU A 626 -24.72 25.71 1.90
N GLU A 627 -24.39 26.19 3.09
CA GLU A 627 -25.03 25.78 4.35
C GLU A 627 -26.51 26.20 4.43
N GLU A 628 -26.86 27.31 3.79
CA GLU A 628 -28.20 27.88 3.69
C GLU A 628 -29.19 26.88 3.07
N VAL A 629 -28.75 26.11 2.06
CA VAL A 629 -29.59 25.10 1.39
C VAL A 629 -29.84 23.91 2.31
N ILE A 630 -28.83 23.49 3.07
CA ILE A 630 -28.92 22.37 4.01
C ILE A 630 -29.71 22.74 5.27
N SER A 631 -29.79 24.03 5.59
CA SER A 631 -30.49 24.55 6.77
C SER A 631 -31.97 24.84 6.55
N LEU A 632 -32.51 24.56 5.35
CA LEU A 632 -33.94 24.71 5.07
C LEU A 632 -34.78 23.79 5.98
N GLU A 633 -35.97 24.23 6.38
CA GLU A 633 -36.83 23.43 7.28
C GLU A 633 -37.51 22.23 6.59
N ASN A 634 -37.47 22.18 5.25
CA ASN A 634 -38.19 21.20 4.43
C ASN A 634 -37.45 19.86 4.23
N TRP A 635 -36.31 19.65 4.89
CA TRP A 635 -35.57 18.39 4.81
C TRP A 635 -36.25 17.30 5.64
N GLU A 636 -36.54 16.15 5.03
CA GLU A 636 -37.20 15.00 5.66
C GLU A 636 -36.35 13.73 5.54
N ASN A 637 -36.38 12.86 6.54
CA ASN A 637 -35.67 11.59 6.47
C ASN A 637 -36.48 10.57 5.66
N LEU A 638 -35.92 10.09 4.55
CA LEU A 638 -36.53 9.10 3.68
C LEU A 638 -35.60 7.90 3.49
N THR A 639 -36.19 6.72 3.31
CA THR A 639 -35.47 5.56 2.79
C THR A 639 -35.63 5.53 1.27
N LEU A 640 -34.51 5.57 0.57
CA LEU A 640 -34.43 5.58 -0.88
C LEU A 640 -33.83 4.26 -1.38
N VAL A 641 -34.30 3.81 -2.54
CA VAL A 641 -33.78 2.65 -3.26
C VAL A 641 -33.17 3.16 -4.57
N ILE A 642 -31.88 3.48 -4.56
CA ILE A 642 -31.18 4.22 -5.62
C ILE A 642 -30.27 3.26 -6.39
N ARG A 643 -30.27 3.35 -7.72
CA ARG A 643 -29.35 2.61 -8.58
C ARG A 643 -28.10 3.39 -8.95
#